data_AF-A0A8S9UE21-F1
#
_entry.id   AF-A0A8S9UE21-F1
#
_cell.length_a   1.000
_cell.length_b   1.000
_cell.length_c   1.000
_cell.angle_alpha   90.00
_cell.angle_beta   90.00
_cell.angle_gamma   90.00
#
_symmetry.space_group_name_H-M   'P 1'
#
loop_
_entity.id
_entity.type
_entity.pdbx_description
1 polymer ?
#
loop_
_entity_poly.entity_id
_entity_poly.type
_entity_poly.pdbx_seq_one_letter_code
_entity_poly.pdbx_strand_id
1 'polypeptide(L)'
;MDPAVSPASSDSSSSPPSSCRGHKIRPKSTNICKRPSTRRELKRSIEKKFRLRYTTLQQAYEQRLEVLAARVQEVVSLVHEDPSVHSLKENALTHEYASARLGEIVQECFYGERERYVKAMSDQIAWQASDLRENQQKLKIVQRREGEAQRQWKLAQRDVQALHHQLDVRVNELHEQKKCEMGFKTQCRAVTEERDAARKEVEVLKQSVQTMETLQQEYEALKERIQQEGKEELAARSELERSITQLQDARNKLELEKQASAQEVTHLKHLLAISEGKTREVAQALQQLQSEDYPSKLARVESELAHGQQISTLAEKDHEDLKRRYREFGEQVEQYMNEQTEEKAAIALKGEERVKQLQTQLDSVGRQAQDALKAKQNEVTRAMDQLKFRQEALSKAEKKIASLSDCVKATEDQQVETRLRHEKQIGGLEKEIIHWRHALEQEQEKVASLQKALAESKDKYERKIVALQDAITRQSRQGAHEKELEARTRWQNEFVAKQDARIQELKEKYDSALENQQTELLQARHMALETANAAASTWEKAKLAQKEEENFERRRRAEDAVREKERKEEQRALQVAQRRMQQEFDEREKRLMERERALVEKEKREERRRQEEAKKTAIASPVAATPSVVVLNVSSTDEEVGKHQGSGSAVVKVASKARRHSENFDRQELEGGDSIPLAQHTAEIEAKEAQAALRAEERVQKLMREFQERKESEFRAAMVNVRRGIQRLEISLNEARAEKKRIEEQLLGERQAFAALKNEYGESKEAKRTIAQ
;
A
#
# COMPACT_ATOMS: atom_id res chain seq x y z
N MET A 1 -24.83 -11.47 62.27
CA MET A 1 -24.85 -12.73 61.49
C MET A 1 -23.84 -12.53 60.41
N ASP A 2 -22.63 -12.98 60.70
CA ASP A 2 -21.43 -12.31 60.21
C ASP A 2 -20.85 -12.95 58.95
N PRO A 3 -20.19 -12.16 58.09
CA PRO A 3 -19.59 -12.62 56.85
C PRO A 3 -18.14 -13.06 57.02
N ALA A 4 -17.63 -13.75 55.99
CA ALA A 4 -16.20 -13.79 55.65
C ALA A 4 -16.11 -13.52 54.13
N VAL A 5 -16.03 -12.27 53.65
CA VAL A 5 -14.91 -11.31 53.75
C VAL A 5 -13.71 -11.75 52.89
N SER A 6 -13.69 -11.21 51.67
CA SER A 6 -12.59 -11.11 50.71
C SER A 6 -11.63 -9.94 51.10
N PRO A 7 -10.72 -9.39 50.25
CA PRO A 7 -10.17 -9.84 48.95
C PRO A 7 -8.62 -9.63 48.81
N ALA A 8 -8.13 -9.66 47.56
CA ALA A 8 -7.15 -8.72 46.98
C ALA A 8 -5.61 -8.85 47.23
N SER A 9 -4.93 -9.24 46.14
CA SER A 9 -3.74 -8.59 45.52
C SER A 9 -2.59 -7.98 46.33
N SER A 10 -1.35 -8.32 45.93
CA SER A 10 -0.38 -7.31 45.43
C SER A 10 0.76 -7.94 44.61
N ASP A 11 1.26 -7.20 43.62
CA ASP A 11 2.50 -7.49 42.91
C ASP A 11 3.74 -7.23 43.78
N SER A 12 4.86 -7.90 43.50
CA SER A 12 6.15 -7.23 43.22
C SER A 12 7.26 -8.22 42.86
N SER A 13 8.25 -7.74 42.12
CA SER A 13 9.46 -8.47 41.74
C SER A 13 10.56 -8.36 42.79
N SER A 14 11.56 -9.25 42.73
CA SER A 14 12.96 -8.88 42.95
C SER A 14 13.92 -9.96 42.44
N SER A 15 15.03 -9.51 41.85
CA SER A 15 16.11 -10.34 41.32
C SER A 15 17.03 -10.85 42.44
N PRO A 16 17.76 -11.97 42.26
CA PRO A 16 18.76 -12.41 43.23
C PRO A 16 19.91 -11.38 43.34
N PRO A 17 20.36 -11.04 44.57
CA PRO A 17 21.42 -10.06 44.76
C PRO A 17 22.80 -10.64 44.40
N SER A 18 23.48 -10.02 43.44
CA SER A 18 24.93 -10.16 43.30
C SER A 18 25.63 -9.35 44.39
N SER A 19 26.55 -9.97 45.14
CA SER A 19 27.38 -9.26 46.12
C SER A 19 28.80 -9.79 46.13
N CYS A 20 29.70 -9.05 45.49
CA CYS A 20 31.14 -9.34 45.47
C CYS A 20 31.86 -8.51 46.53
N ARG A 21 32.16 -9.10 47.69
CA ARG A 21 33.31 -8.69 48.52
C ARG A 21 33.96 -9.90 49.18
N GLY A 22 35.22 -10.14 48.86
CA GLY A 22 35.94 -11.34 49.30
C GLY A 22 36.74 -11.13 50.58
N HIS A 23 36.73 -12.13 51.45
CA HIS A 23 37.77 -12.34 52.44
C HIS A 23 38.69 -13.49 52.01
N LYS A 24 40.01 -13.27 52.09
CA LYS A 24 41.03 -14.24 51.67
C LYS A 24 41.13 -15.37 52.70
N ILE A 25 40.50 -16.51 52.44
CA ILE A 25 40.79 -17.78 53.15
C ILE A 25 41.44 -18.75 52.17
N ARG A 26 42.70 -19.09 52.46
CA ARG A 26 43.59 -19.97 51.69
C ARG A 26 43.01 -21.40 51.62
N PRO A 27 42.59 -21.92 50.45
CA PRO A 27 42.17 -23.31 50.34
C PRO A 27 43.39 -24.23 50.51
N LYS A 28 43.46 -24.97 51.61
CA LYS A 28 44.39 -26.10 51.74
C LYS A 28 43.91 -27.22 50.81
N SER A 29 44.75 -27.62 49.86
CA SER A 29 44.51 -28.82 49.06
C SER A 29 44.51 -30.06 49.97
N THR A 30 43.44 -30.86 49.93
CA THR A 30 43.51 -32.32 50.06
C THR A 30 42.19 -32.98 49.64
N ASN A 31 42.30 -34.24 49.21
CA ASN A 31 41.22 -35.22 49.12
C ASN A 31 40.04 -34.89 48.17
N ILE A 32 40.31 -35.06 46.87
CA ILE A 32 39.29 -35.35 45.85
C ILE A 32 38.57 -36.65 46.24
N CYS A 33 37.43 -36.53 46.94
CA CYS A 33 36.58 -37.67 47.26
C CYS A 33 35.88 -38.16 45.98
N LYS A 34 36.55 -39.03 45.23
CA LYS A 34 36.06 -39.62 43.97
C LYS A 34 34.76 -40.39 44.24
N ARG A 35 33.61 -39.76 43.96
CA ARG A 35 32.31 -40.47 43.88
C ARG A 35 32.52 -41.75 43.08
N PRO A 36 32.19 -42.94 43.62
CA PRO A 36 32.25 -44.16 42.82
C PRO A 36 31.32 -43.97 41.62
N SER A 37 31.86 -44.12 40.40
CA SER A 37 31.04 -44.08 39.19
C SER A 37 29.92 -45.11 39.35
N THR A 38 28.67 -44.71 39.11
CA THR A 38 27.48 -45.57 39.19
C THR A 38 27.63 -46.87 38.40
N ARG A 39 28.43 -46.87 37.33
CA ARG A 39 28.85 -48.05 36.56
C ARG A 39 29.57 -49.13 37.40
N ARG A 40 30.38 -48.73 38.40
CA ARG A 40 31.08 -49.66 39.32
C ARG A 40 30.11 -50.28 40.33
N GLU A 41 29.17 -49.51 40.85
CA GLU A 41 28.14 -49.99 41.79
C GLU A 41 27.14 -50.89 41.08
N LEU A 42 26.72 -50.52 39.86
CA LEU A 42 25.93 -51.37 38.98
C LEU A 42 26.66 -52.69 38.66
N LYS A 43 27.96 -52.65 38.33
CA LYS A 43 28.73 -53.90 38.12
C LYS A 43 28.74 -54.77 39.38
N ARG A 44 29.01 -54.19 40.56
CA ARG A 44 28.98 -54.91 41.85
C ARG A 44 27.60 -55.49 42.17
N SER A 45 26.51 -54.79 41.85
CA SER A 45 25.15 -55.28 42.13
C SER A 45 24.73 -56.39 41.16
N ILE A 46 25.12 -56.31 39.89
CA ILE A 46 24.96 -57.40 38.90
C ILE A 46 25.79 -58.61 39.34
N GLU A 47 27.05 -58.41 39.74
CA GLU A 47 27.94 -59.48 40.19
C GLU A 47 27.41 -60.16 41.47
N LYS A 48 26.94 -59.40 42.47
CA LYS A 48 26.29 -59.96 43.67
C LYS A 48 25.02 -60.73 43.32
N LYS A 49 24.19 -60.23 42.38
CA LYS A 49 22.99 -60.94 41.89
C LYS A 49 23.35 -62.20 41.09
N PHE A 50 24.45 -62.21 40.36
CA PHE A 50 24.93 -63.39 39.63
C PHE A 50 25.46 -64.46 40.59
N ARG A 51 26.35 -64.07 41.52
CA ARG A 51 26.86 -64.97 42.57
C ARG A 51 25.72 -65.60 43.38
N LEU A 52 24.72 -64.81 43.79
CA LEU A 52 23.56 -65.31 44.55
C LEU A 52 22.74 -66.33 43.74
N ARG A 53 22.44 -66.04 42.46
CA ARG A 53 21.75 -67.01 41.57
C ARG A 53 22.56 -68.29 41.39
N TYR A 54 23.88 -68.17 41.25
CA TYR A 54 24.78 -69.32 41.11
C TYR A 54 24.78 -70.18 42.38
N THR A 55 24.90 -69.58 43.58
CA THR A 55 24.84 -70.33 44.85
C THR A 55 23.48 -70.98 45.06
N THR A 56 22.37 -70.32 44.73
CA THR A 56 21.02 -70.93 44.86
C THR A 56 20.81 -72.05 43.82
N LEU A 57 21.32 -71.91 42.59
CA LEU A 57 21.27 -72.97 41.58
C LEU A 57 22.14 -74.17 41.97
N GLN A 58 23.33 -73.91 42.52
CA GLN A 58 24.24 -74.92 43.05
C GLN A 58 23.58 -75.67 44.23
N GLN A 59 23.04 -74.97 45.22
CA GLN A 59 22.32 -75.59 46.35
C GLN A 59 21.11 -76.41 45.89
N ALA A 60 20.33 -75.93 44.91
CA ALA A 60 19.20 -76.68 44.36
C ALA A 60 19.65 -77.92 43.56
N TYR A 61 20.84 -77.90 42.94
CA TYR A 61 21.44 -79.05 42.27
C TYR A 61 21.99 -80.06 43.29
N GLU A 62 22.68 -79.59 44.33
CA GLU A 62 23.21 -80.39 45.44
C GLU A 62 22.07 -81.10 46.19
N GLN A 63 21.04 -80.37 46.63
CA GLN A 63 19.83 -80.95 47.25
C GLN A 63 19.13 -81.97 46.35
N ARG A 64 19.08 -81.73 45.03
CA ARG A 64 18.50 -82.68 44.08
C ARG A 64 19.35 -83.93 43.92
N LEU A 65 20.69 -83.81 43.97
CA LEU A 65 21.59 -84.96 44.00
C LEU A 65 21.49 -85.73 45.32
N GLU A 66 21.35 -85.07 46.46
CA GLU A 66 21.12 -85.71 47.77
C GLU A 66 19.81 -86.52 47.77
N VAL A 67 18.70 -85.92 47.30
CA VAL A 67 17.41 -86.62 47.17
C VAL A 67 17.47 -87.77 46.17
N LEU A 68 18.23 -87.63 45.07
CA LEU A 68 18.42 -88.72 44.11
C LEU A 68 19.27 -89.85 44.71
N ALA A 69 20.38 -89.52 45.37
CA ALA A 69 21.27 -90.48 46.03
C ALA A 69 20.56 -91.22 47.16
N ALA A 70 19.73 -90.55 47.96
CA ALA A 70 18.90 -91.18 48.98
C ALA A 70 17.92 -92.20 48.37
N ARG A 71 17.25 -91.85 47.26
CA ARG A 71 16.35 -92.78 46.54
C ARG A 71 17.08 -93.93 45.87
N VAL A 72 18.27 -93.70 45.32
CA VAL A 72 19.10 -94.78 44.77
C VAL A 72 19.57 -95.70 45.90
N GLN A 73 19.97 -95.17 47.04
CA GLN A 73 20.34 -95.95 48.22
C GLN A 73 19.14 -96.75 48.77
N GLU A 74 17.95 -96.18 48.79
CA GLU A 74 16.68 -96.83 49.17
C GLU A 74 16.37 -98.01 48.22
N VAL A 75 16.37 -97.78 46.91
CA VAL A 75 16.16 -98.84 45.90
C VAL A 75 17.25 -99.92 45.94
N VAL A 76 18.51 -99.53 46.10
CA VAL A 76 19.63 -100.49 46.25
C VAL A 76 19.52 -101.29 47.55
N SER A 77 18.98 -100.72 48.63
CA SER A 77 18.74 -101.45 49.88
C SER A 77 17.60 -102.45 49.71
N LEU A 78 16.49 -102.06 49.09
CA LEU A 78 15.38 -102.95 48.74
C LEU A 78 15.83 -104.12 47.85
N VAL A 79 16.75 -103.90 46.91
CA VAL A 79 17.34 -104.97 46.06
C VAL A 79 18.29 -105.88 46.86
N HIS A 80 18.95 -105.39 47.92
CA HIS A 80 19.73 -106.23 48.84
C HIS A 80 18.87 -106.98 49.87
N GLU A 81 17.63 -106.56 50.06
CA GLU A 81 16.61 -107.20 50.91
C GLU A 81 15.75 -108.22 50.13
N ASP A 82 15.85 -108.27 48.78
CA ASP A 82 15.26 -109.34 47.97
C ASP A 82 15.80 -110.71 48.43
N PRO A 83 14.95 -111.68 48.84
CA PRO A 83 15.40 -112.97 49.36
C PRO A 83 16.35 -113.74 48.43
N SER A 84 16.21 -113.55 47.12
CA SER A 84 17.04 -114.18 46.08
C SER A 84 18.46 -113.61 46.10
N VAL A 85 18.57 -112.28 46.21
CA VAL A 85 19.85 -111.56 46.30
C VAL A 85 20.50 -111.78 47.67
N HIS A 86 19.70 -111.79 48.73
CA HIS A 86 20.15 -112.06 50.10
C HIS A 86 20.80 -113.45 50.20
N SER A 87 20.16 -114.48 49.65
CA SER A 87 20.70 -115.85 49.59
C SER A 87 22.02 -115.95 48.83
N LEU A 88 22.18 -115.17 47.74
CA LEU A 88 23.44 -115.07 46.99
C LEU A 88 24.52 -114.29 47.73
N LYS A 89 24.14 -113.44 48.69
CA LYS A 89 25.06 -112.64 49.52
C LYS A 89 25.53 -113.37 50.77
N GLU A 90 24.69 -114.18 51.42
CA GLU A 90 25.10 -115.00 52.57
C GLU A 90 26.07 -116.13 52.17
N ASN A 91 25.99 -116.61 50.92
CA ASN A 91 26.92 -117.61 50.40
C ASN A 91 28.30 -117.00 50.07
N ALA A 92 29.32 -117.41 50.83
CA ALA A 92 30.70 -116.92 50.73
C ALA A 92 31.36 -117.10 49.34
N LEU A 93 30.87 -118.02 48.50
CA LEU A 93 31.39 -118.20 47.13
C LEU A 93 30.74 -117.26 46.10
N THR A 94 29.63 -116.60 46.44
CA THR A 94 28.87 -115.73 45.51
C THR A 94 28.73 -114.28 45.98
N HIS A 95 28.99 -113.97 47.26
CA HIS A 95 28.91 -112.62 47.82
C HIS A 95 29.61 -111.56 46.96
N GLU A 96 30.87 -111.77 46.63
CA GLU A 96 31.68 -110.79 45.88
C GLU A 96 31.16 -110.59 44.46
N TYR A 97 30.79 -111.67 43.77
CA TYR A 97 30.24 -111.59 42.41
C TYR A 97 28.87 -110.89 42.38
N ALA A 98 27.97 -111.25 43.31
CA ALA A 98 26.63 -110.66 43.39
C ALA A 98 26.69 -109.15 43.72
N SER A 99 27.51 -108.76 44.70
CA SER A 99 27.70 -107.36 45.06
C SER A 99 28.41 -106.55 43.97
N ALA A 100 29.43 -107.11 43.30
CA ALA A 100 30.06 -106.49 42.14
C ALA A 100 29.08 -106.28 40.98
N ARG A 101 28.33 -107.31 40.58
CA ARG A 101 27.40 -107.20 39.43
C ARG A 101 26.22 -106.27 39.70
N LEU A 102 25.75 -106.14 40.96
CA LEU A 102 24.79 -105.11 41.34
C LEU A 102 25.40 -103.70 41.22
N GLY A 103 26.66 -103.52 41.62
CA GLY A 103 27.41 -102.28 41.42
C GLY A 103 27.54 -101.91 39.93
N GLU A 104 27.90 -102.88 39.09
CA GLU A 104 27.96 -102.71 37.63
C GLU A 104 26.62 -102.30 37.04
N ILE A 105 25.51 -102.97 37.38
CA ILE A 105 24.17 -102.64 36.85
C ILE A 105 23.73 -101.23 37.28
N VAL A 106 23.96 -100.84 38.54
CA VAL A 106 23.67 -99.47 39.01
C VAL A 106 24.54 -98.45 38.24
N GLN A 107 25.81 -98.75 38.02
CA GLN A 107 26.71 -97.89 37.25
C GLN A 107 26.30 -97.79 35.77
N GLU A 108 25.93 -98.90 35.13
CA GLU A 108 25.41 -98.97 33.75
C GLU A 108 24.16 -98.10 33.59
N CYS A 109 23.20 -98.18 34.53
CA CYS A 109 21.95 -97.39 34.48
C CYS A 109 22.19 -95.88 34.58
N PHE A 110 23.02 -95.41 35.51
CA PHE A 110 23.26 -93.99 35.72
C PHE A 110 24.34 -93.38 34.79
N TYR A 111 25.03 -94.20 34.00
CA TYR A 111 26.08 -93.74 33.09
C TYR A 111 25.55 -92.75 32.04
N GLY A 112 26.19 -91.59 31.93
CA GLY A 112 25.80 -90.56 30.96
C GLY A 112 24.45 -89.87 31.24
N GLU A 113 23.72 -90.19 32.33
CA GLU A 113 22.46 -89.49 32.65
C GLU A 113 22.70 -88.05 33.07
N ARG A 114 23.77 -87.80 33.84
CA ARG A 114 24.19 -86.45 34.25
C ARG A 114 24.46 -85.57 33.03
N GLU A 115 25.19 -86.09 32.05
CA GLU A 115 25.56 -85.40 30.82
C GLU A 115 24.33 -85.12 29.94
N ARG A 116 23.41 -86.10 29.84
CA ARG A 116 22.11 -85.95 29.16
C ARG A 116 21.25 -84.87 29.83
N TYR A 117 21.14 -84.86 31.16
CA TYR A 117 20.38 -83.86 31.90
C TYR A 117 21.01 -82.45 31.82
N VAL A 118 22.32 -82.34 32.01
CA VAL A 118 23.06 -81.07 31.88
C VAL A 118 22.91 -80.51 30.47
N LYS A 119 22.97 -81.35 29.43
CA LYS A 119 22.72 -80.93 28.05
C LYS A 119 21.30 -80.42 27.86
N ALA A 120 20.27 -81.19 28.26
CA ALA A 120 18.87 -80.77 28.12
C ALA A 120 18.55 -79.44 28.83
N MET A 121 19.08 -79.25 30.04
CA MET A 121 18.96 -77.98 30.77
C MET A 121 19.72 -76.83 30.08
N SER A 122 20.90 -77.10 29.53
CA SER A 122 21.70 -76.10 28.80
C SER A 122 21.02 -75.67 27.51
N ASP A 123 20.46 -76.62 26.75
CA ASP A 123 19.69 -76.37 25.54
C ASP A 123 18.42 -75.56 25.87
N GLN A 124 17.69 -75.91 26.94
CA GLN A 124 16.52 -75.13 27.40
C GLN A 124 16.89 -73.69 27.79
N ILE A 125 18.01 -73.49 28.50
CA ILE A 125 18.52 -72.15 28.86
C ILE A 125 18.96 -71.38 27.60
N ALA A 126 19.56 -72.05 26.62
CA ALA A 126 19.96 -71.44 25.34
C ALA A 126 18.74 -70.96 24.53
N TRP A 127 17.65 -71.75 24.48
CA TRP A 127 16.36 -71.34 23.90
C TRP A 127 15.79 -70.11 24.60
N GLN A 128 15.64 -70.15 25.93
CA GLN A 128 15.14 -68.99 26.70
C GLN A 128 16.02 -67.74 26.52
N ALA A 129 17.35 -67.90 26.41
CA ALA A 129 18.27 -66.81 26.11
C ALA A 129 18.18 -66.31 24.66
N SER A 130 17.68 -67.13 23.72
CA SER A 130 17.33 -66.70 22.36
C SER A 130 16.06 -65.87 22.35
N ASP A 131 14.97 -66.39 22.94
CA ASP A 131 13.68 -65.71 23.02
C ASP A 131 13.78 -64.36 23.73
N LEU A 132 14.57 -64.28 24.81
CA LEU A 132 14.85 -63.02 25.51
C LEU A 132 15.63 -62.02 24.64
N ARG A 133 16.53 -62.47 23.76
CA ARG A 133 17.24 -61.59 22.81
C ARG A 133 16.30 -61.10 21.70
N GLU A 134 15.47 -61.97 21.14
CA GLU A 134 14.49 -61.59 20.12
C GLU A 134 13.45 -60.60 20.68
N ASN A 135 12.91 -60.85 21.88
CA ASN A 135 11.98 -59.94 22.53
C ASN A 135 12.65 -58.60 22.91
N GLN A 136 13.94 -58.57 23.27
CA GLN A 136 14.70 -57.32 23.42
C GLN A 136 14.91 -56.58 22.09
N GLN A 137 15.02 -57.28 20.95
CA GLN A 137 15.08 -56.64 19.64
C GLN A 137 13.71 -56.06 19.24
N LYS A 138 12.62 -56.83 19.41
CA LYS A 138 11.24 -56.36 19.21
C LYS A 138 10.95 -55.11 20.06
N LEU A 139 11.30 -55.12 21.34
CA LEU A 139 11.14 -53.96 22.23
C LEU A 139 11.92 -52.73 21.74
N LYS A 140 13.16 -52.88 21.28
CA LYS A 140 13.95 -51.77 20.71
C LYS A 140 13.34 -51.19 19.43
N ILE A 141 12.71 -52.02 18.60
CA ILE A 141 11.99 -51.56 17.39
C ILE A 141 10.73 -50.79 17.79
N VAL A 142 9.96 -51.28 18.75
CA VAL A 142 8.77 -50.58 19.27
C VAL A 142 9.16 -49.23 19.90
N GLN A 143 10.19 -49.18 20.74
CA GLN A 143 10.69 -47.93 21.35
C GLN A 143 11.19 -46.91 20.32
N ARG A 144 11.78 -47.35 19.20
CA ARG A 144 12.11 -46.45 18.08
C ARG A 144 10.87 -45.87 17.41
N ARG A 145 9.90 -46.73 17.07
CA ARG A 145 8.62 -46.32 16.45
C ARG A 145 7.82 -45.39 17.36
N GLU A 146 7.81 -45.64 18.67
CA GLU A 146 7.20 -44.75 19.67
C GLU A 146 7.92 -43.39 19.68
N GLY A 147 9.25 -43.38 19.73
CA GLY A 147 10.05 -42.15 19.65
C GLY A 147 9.95 -41.42 18.31
N GLU A 148 9.52 -42.09 17.23
CA GLU A 148 9.20 -41.50 15.92
C GLU A 148 7.79 -40.88 15.93
N ALA A 149 6.78 -41.62 16.40
CA ALA A 149 5.42 -41.13 16.58
C ALA A 149 5.35 -39.92 17.54
N GLN A 150 6.09 -39.94 18.65
CA GLN A 150 6.20 -38.80 19.57
C GLN A 150 6.86 -37.57 18.91
N ARG A 151 7.76 -37.76 17.93
CA ARG A 151 8.36 -36.66 17.15
C ARG A 151 7.36 -36.11 16.13
N GLN A 152 6.67 -36.98 15.41
CA GLN A 152 5.62 -36.59 14.45
C GLN A 152 4.47 -35.85 15.16
N TRP A 153 4.00 -36.34 16.31
CA TRP A 153 2.98 -35.66 17.12
C TRP A 153 3.44 -34.27 17.57
N LYS A 154 4.71 -34.10 18.00
CA LYS A 154 5.28 -32.79 18.34
C LYS A 154 5.50 -31.87 17.14
N LEU A 155 5.56 -32.38 15.91
CA LEU A 155 5.56 -31.55 14.70
C LEU A 155 4.12 -31.10 14.40
N ALA A 156 3.19 -32.04 14.26
CA ALA A 156 1.77 -31.75 14.05
C ALA A 156 1.18 -30.80 15.10
N GLN A 157 1.59 -30.89 16.37
CA GLN A 157 1.19 -29.95 17.43
C GLN A 157 1.64 -28.51 17.13
N ARG A 158 2.85 -28.31 16.59
CA ARG A 158 3.36 -26.99 16.19
C ARG A 158 2.68 -26.49 14.91
N ASP A 159 2.43 -27.38 13.96
CA ASP A 159 1.74 -27.05 12.70
C ASP A 159 0.31 -26.58 13.00
N VAL A 160 -0.41 -27.28 13.91
CA VAL A 160 -1.72 -26.87 14.41
C VAL A 160 -1.65 -25.53 15.17
N GLN A 161 -0.61 -25.27 15.98
CA GLN A 161 -0.42 -23.98 16.65
C GLN A 161 -0.15 -22.84 15.65
N ALA A 162 0.64 -23.09 14.61
CA ALA A 162 0.90 -22.12 13.54
C ALA A 162 -0.38 -21.81 12.74
N LEU A 163 -1.19 -22.82 12.44
CA LEU A 163 -2.49 -22.66 11.78
C LEU A 163 -3.49 -21.89 12.66
N HIS A 164 -3.53 -22.13 13.98
CA HIS A 164 -4.35 -21.32 14.89
C HIS A 164 -3.90 -19.86 14.88
N HIS A 165 -2.60 -19.59 14.97
CA HIS A 165 -2.10 -18.22 14.92
C HIS A 165 -2.40 -17.52 13.57
N GLN A 166 -2.31 -18.24 12.45
CA GLN A 166 -2.71 -17.72 11.13
C GLN A 166 -4.22 -17.42 11.06
N LEU A 167 -5.06 -18.28 11.66
CA LEU A 167 -6.50 -18.05 11.78
C LEU A 167 -6.80 -16.82 12.67
N ASP A 168 -6.13 -16.66 13.81
CA ASP A 168 -6.28 -15.49 14.69
C ASP A 168 -5.91 -14.19 13.97
N VAL A 169 -4.77 -14.18 13.26
CA VAL A 169 -4.36 -13.03 12.42
C VAL A 169 -5.43 -12.74 11.37
N ARG A 170 -5.93 -13.77 10.67
CA ARG A 170 -6.94 -13.62 9.61
C ARG A 170 -8.30 -13.15 10.14
N VAL A 171 -8.70 -13.59 11.34
CA VAL A 171 -9.92 -13.10 12.02
C VAL A 171 -9.77 -11.64 12.43
N ASN A 172 -8.58 -11.22 12.88
CA ASN A 172 -8.30 -9.82 13.19
C ASN A 172 -8.30 -8.93 11.92
N GLU A 173 -7.68 -9.39 10.82
CA GLU A 173 -7.75 -8.71 9.52
C GLU A 173 -9.20 -8.50 9.06
N LEU A 174 -10.04 -9.53 9.16
CA LEU A 174 -11.46 -9.45 8.79
C LEU A 174 -12.25 -8.49 9.71
N HIS A 175 -11.90 -8.41 10.99
CA HIS A 175 -12.50 -7.42 11.91
C HIS A 175 -12.09 -5.98 11.56
N GLU A 176 -10.83 -5.72 11.25
CA GLU A 176 -10.39 -4.38 10.82
C GLU A 176 -10.97 -4.00 9.45
N GLN A 177 -11.07 -4.96 8.50
CA GLN A 177 -11.77 -4.73 7.23
C GLN A 177 -13.24 -4.37 7.47
N LYS A 178 -13.95 -5.09 8.35
CA LYS A 178 -15.35 -4.80 8.71
C LYS A 178 -15.50 -3.45 9.41
N LYS A 179 -14.56 -3.05 10.28
CA LYS A 179 -14.52 -1.69 10.87
C LYS A 179 -14.34 -0.62 9.79
N CYS A 180 -13.40 -0.82 8.87
CA CYS A 180 -13.17 0.11 7.75
C CYS A 180 -14.41 0.23 6.85
N GLU A 181 -15.06 -0.88 6.54
CA GLU A 181 -16.30 -0.93 5.74
C GLU A 181 -17.45 -0.18 6.44
N MET A 182 -17.62 -0.38 7.75
CA MET A 182 -18.61 0.35 8.55
C MET A 182 -18.32 1.85 8.63
N GLY A 183 -17.04 2.24 8.78
CA GLY A 183 -16.60 3.63 8.73
C GLY A 183 -16.92 4.28 7.38
N PHE A 184 -16.61 3.59 6.27
CA PHE A 184 -16.95 4.04 4.92
C PHE A 184 -18.47 4.15 4.70
N LYS A 185 -19.26 3.16 5.13
CA LYS A 185 -20.73 3.21 5.08
C LYS A 185 -21.34 4.35 5.91
N THR A 186 -20.64 4.81 6.94
CA THR A 186 -21.06 5.97 7.74
C THR A 186 -20.69 7.27 7.02
N GLN A 187 -19.49 7.36 6.44
CA GLN A 187 -19.07 8.49 5.61
C GLN A 187 -19.96 8.67 4.36
N CYS A 188 -20.34 7.60 3.67
CA CYS A 188 -21.26 7.66 2.54
C CYS A 188 -22.67 8.15 2.94
N ARG A 189 -23.14 7.84 4.17
CA ARG A 189 -24.40 8.40 4.68
C ARG A 189 -24.28 9.89 4.95
N ALA A 190 -23.25 10.31 5.69
CA ALA A 190 -23.00 11.73 5.96
C ALA A 190 -22.91 12.56 4.66
N VAL A 191 -22.16 12.10 3.65
CA VAL A 191 -22.07 12.78 2.34
C VAL A 191 -23.41 12.78 1.58
N THR A 192 -24.27 11.78 1.78
CA THR A 192 -25.62 11.75 1.19
C THR A 192 -26.56 12.74 1.91
N GLU A 193 -26.45 12.82 3.24
CA GLU A 193 -27.21 13.74 4.09
C GLU A 193 -26.78 15.20 3.84
N GLU A 194 -25.48 15.49 3.72
CA GLU A 194 -24.92 16.78 3.29
C GLU A 194 -25.42 17.18 1.90
N ARG A 195 -25.37 16.25 0.92
CA ARG A 195 -25.91 16.48 -0.44
C ARG A 195 -27.40 16.82 -0.41
N ASP A 196 -28.18 16.13 0.42
CA ASP A 196 -29.63 16.32 0.49
C ASP A 196 -30.06 17.49 1.38
N ALA A 197 -29.16 18.01 2.22
CA ALA A 197 -29.26 19.33 2.84
C ALA A 197 -28.98 20.45 1.81
N ALA A 198 -27.84 20.38 1.12
CA ALA A 198 -27.44 21.35 0.09
C ALA A 198 -28.46 21.45 -1.06
N ARG A 199 -29.15 20.35 -1.41
CA ARG A 199 -30.28 20.37 -2.36
C ARG A 199 -31.45 21.23 -1.88
N LYS A 200 -31.82 21.14 -0.59
CA LYS A 200 -32.89 21.97 0.00
C LYS A 200 -32.47 23.43 0.08
N GLU A 201 -31.20 23.70 0.39
CA GLU A 201 -30.64 25.05 0.36
C GLU A 201 -30.70 25.64 -1.06
N VAL A 202 -30.36 24.87 -2.09
CA VAL A 202 -30.51 25.28 -3.50
C VAL A 202 -31.98 25.49 -3.89
N GLU A 203 -32.92 24.68 -3.38
CA GLU A 203 -34.37 24.89 -3.61
C GLU A 203 -34.87 26.18 -2.95
N VAL A 204 -34.43 26.51 -1.73
CA VAL A 204 -34.73 27.77 -1.04
C VAL A 204 -34.08 28.96 -1.73
N LEU A 205 -32.81 28.86 -2.12
CA LEU A 205 -32.10 29.90 -2.88
C LEU A 205 -32.77 30.13 -4.24
N LYS A 206 -33.27 29.09 -4.92
CA LYS A 206 -34.04 29.24 -6.16
C LYS A 206 -35.33 30.03 -5.94
N GLN A 207 -36.07 29.77 -4.86
CA GLN A 207 -37.25 30.57 -4.50
C GLN A 207 -36.85 32.03 -4.21
N SER A 208 -35.74 32.25 -3.48
CA SER A 208 -35.22 33.59 -3.19
C SER A 208 -34.81 34.35 -4.47
N VAL A 209 -34.17 33.67 -5.43
CA VAL A 209 -33.82 34.25 -6.73
C VAL A 209 -35.09 34.61 -7.50
N GLN A 210 -36.09 33.73 -7.54
CA GLN A 210 -37.38 34.04 -8.19
C GLN A 210 -38.09 35.24 -7.57
N THR A 211 -38.04 35.40 -6.23
CA THR A 211 -38.58 36.61 -5.57
C THR A 211 -37.77 37.88 -5.87
N MET A 212 -36.44 37.76 -6.04
CA MET A 212 -35.60 38.89 -6.46
C MET A 212 -35.83 39.26 -7.93
N GLU A 213 -36.05 38.28 -8.81
CA GLU A 213 -36.43 38.49 -10.21
C GLU A 213 -37.77 39.23 -10.32
N THR A 214 -38.78 38.86 -9.52
CA THR A 214 -40.06 39.61 -9.48
C THR A 214 -39.90 41.00 -8.90
N LEU A 215 -39.13 41.18 -7.81
CA LEU A 215 -38.87 42.50 -7.23
C LEU A 215 -38.07 43.41 -8.18
N GLN A 216 -37.17 42.85 -8.98
CA GLN A 216 -36.46 43.60 -10.01
C GLN A 216 -37.39 44.02 -11.16
N GLN A 217 -38.30 43.15 -11.60
CA GLN A 217 -39.34 43.51 -12.60
C GLN A 217 -40.28 44.59 -12.07
N GLU A 218 -40.69 44.51 -10.79
CA GLU A 218 -41.47 45.54 -10.13
C GLU A 218 -40.71 46.87 -10.02
N TYR A 219 -39.41 46.83 -9.67
CA TYR A 219 -38.54 48.01 -9.63
C TYR A 219 -38.32 48.64 -11.01
N GLU A 220 -38.13 47.84 -12.06
CA GLU A 220 -38.00 48.32 -13.43
C GLU A 220 -39.31 48.97 -13.91
N ALA A 221 -40.47 48.35 -13.65
CA ALA A 221 -41.78 48.94 -13.93
C ALA A 221 -42.06 50.21 -13.09
N LEU A 222 -41.61 50.27 -11.83
CA LEU A 222 -41.71 51.46 -10.98
C LEU A 222 -40.80 52.59 -11.52
N LYS A 223 -39.60 52.26 -11.99
CA LYS A 223 -38.66 53.19 -12.60
C LYS A 223 -39.19 53.74 -13.93
N GLU A 224 -39.86 52.91 -14.74
CA GLU A 224 -40.58 53.37 -15.94
C GLU A 224 -41.73 54.33 -15.58
N ARG A 225 -42.52 54.02 -14.54
CA ARG A 225 -43.55 54.94 -14.04
C ARG A 225 -42.96 56.26 -13.55
N ILE A 226 -41.91 56.24 -12.73
CA ILE A 226 -41.24 57.46 -12.24
C ILE A 226 -40.64 58.28 -13.40
N GLN A 227 -40.13 57.63 -14.46
CA GLN A 227 -39.71 58.34 -15.67
C GLN A 227 -40.89 58.92 -16.46
N GLN A 228 -42.05 58.26 -16.44
CA GLN A 228 -43.26 58.73 -17.12
C GLN A 228 -43.91 59.89 -16.36
N GLU A 229 -44.11 59.74 -15.05
CA GLU A 229 -44.50 60.79 -14.10
C GLU A 229 -43.52 61.98 -14.17
N GLY A 230 -42.21 61.72 -14.31
CA GLY A 230 -41.21 62.77 -14.51
C GLY A 230 -41.33 63.53 -15.84
N LYS A 231 -41.73 62.86 -16.93
CA LYS A 231 -42.07 63.53 -18.21
C LYS A 231 -43.38 64.33 -18.09
N GLU A 232 -44.37 63.80 -17.38
CA GLU A 232 -45.66 64.44 -17.16
C GLU A 232 -45.53 65.66 -16.22
N GLU A 233 -44.69 65.58 -15.18
CA GLU A 233 -44.27 66.73 -14.38
C GLU A 233 -43.49 67.76 -15.20
N LEU A 234 -42.57 67.34 -16.08
CA LEU A 234 -41.86 68.27 -16.98
C LEU A 234 -42.81 68.93 -17.98
N ALA A 235 -43.79 68.20 -18.51
CA ALA A 235 -44.84 68.74 -19.36
C ALA A 235 -45.70 69.76 -18.59
N ALA A 236 -46.22 69.39 -17.42
CA ALA A 236 -47.02 70.26 -16.56
C ALA A 236 -46.23 71.49 -16.09
N ARG A 237 -44.95 71.36 -15.71
CA ARG A 237 -44.06 72.49 -15.40
C ARG A 237 -43.86 73.38 -16.62
N SER A 238 -43.67 72.83 -17.81
CA SER A 238 -43.53 73.62 -19.04
C SER A 238 -44.82 74.35 -19.46
N GLU A 239 -45.99 73.78 -19.14
CA GLU A 239 -47.30 74.44 -19.29
C GLU A 239 -47.49 75.53 -18.24
N LEU A 240 -47.08 75.27 -17.00
CA LEU A 240 -47.15 76.22 -15.90
C LEU A 240 -46.17 77.39 -16.09
N GLU A 241 -44.97 77.16 -16.63
CA GLU A 241 -44.01 78.19 -17.08
C GLU A 241 -44.56 79.01 -18.25
N ARG A 242 -45.21 78.37 -19.24
CA ARG A 242 -45.95 79.09 -20.29
C ARG A 242 -47.09 79.93 -19.71
N SER A 243 -47.77 79.44 -18.67
CA SER A 243 -48.81 80.22 -17.98
C SER A 243 -48.21 81.39 -17.19
N ILE A 244 -47.09 81.18 -16.47
CA ILE A 244 -46.40 82.23 -15.70
C ILE A 244 -45.89 83.32 -16.62
N THR A 245 -45.25 82.97 -17.74
CA THR A 245 -44.76 83.96 -18.72
C THR A 245 -45.92 84.73 -19.37
N GLN A 246 -47.01 84.07 -19.76
CA GLN A 246 -48.23 84.74 -20.24
C GLN A 246 -48.87 85.64 -19.18
N LEU A 247 -48.87 85.24 -17.90
CA LEU A 247 -49.39 86.02 -16.78
C LEU A 247 -48.46 87.17 -16.37
N GLN A 248 -47.15 87.02 -16.56
CA GLN A 248 -46.16 88.10 -16.41
C GLN A 248 -46.30 89.12 -17.55
N ASP A 249 -46.47 88.70 -18.80
CA ASP A 249 -46.75 89.60 -19.92
C ASP A 249 -48.09 90.32 -19.77
N ALA A 250 -49.13 89.61 -19.32
CA ALA A 250 -50.42 90.20 -19.00
C ALA A 250 -50.30 91.18 -17.82
N ARG A 251 -49.53 90.84 -16.78
CA ARG A 251 -49.21 91.77 -15.68
C ARG A 251 -48.47 93.00 -16.19
N ASN A 252 -47.41 92.84 -16.98
CA ASN A 252 -46.60 93.95 -17.49
C ASN A 252 -47.45 94.92 -18.33
N LYS A 253 -48.36 94.40 -19.16
CA LYS A 253 -49.36 95.19 -19.90
C LYS A 253 -50.31 95.92 -18.94
N LEU A 254 -50.86 95.25 -17.92
CA LEU A 254 -51.73 95.87 -16.92
C LEU A 254 -50.99 96.89 -16.02
N GLU A 255 -49.70 96.69 -15.74
CA GLU A 255 -48.86 97.62 -14.97
C GLU A 255 -48.56 98.89 -15.80
N LEU A 256 -48.38 98.75 -17.12
CA LEU A 256 -48.29 99.87 -18.07
C LEU A 256 -49.64 100.59 -18.25
N GLU A 257 -50.75 99.87 -18.42
CA GLU A 257 -52.11 100.45 -18.47
C GLU A 257 -52.48 101.15 -17.14
N LYS A 258 -52.00 100.63 -16.01
CA LYS A 258 -52.10 101.26 -14.69
C LYS A 258 -51.32 102.56 -14.64
N GLN A 259 -50.08 102.60 -15.11
CA GLN A 259 -49.27 103.82 -15.16
C GLN A 259 -49.88 104.87 -16.10
N ALA A 260 -50.31 104.48 -17.30
CA ALA A 260 -51.01 105.37 -18.23
C ALA A 260 -52.32 105.91 -17.66
N SER A 261 -53.17 105.04 -17.08
CA SER A 261 -54.43 105.47 -16.46
C SER A 261 -54.22 106.32 -15.20
N ALA A 262 -53.14 106.10 -14.44
CA ALA A 262 -52.77 106.97 -13.32
C ALA A 262 -52.33 108.36 -13.80
N GLN A 263 -51.50 108.42 -14.85
CA GLN A 263 -51.10 109.69 -15.49
C GLN A 263 -52.33 110.44 -16.03
N GLU A 264 -53.21 109.77 -16.78
CA GLU A 264 -54.49 110.33 -17.25
C GLU A 264 -55.37 110.83 -16.09
N VAL A 265 -55.49 110.07 -14.99
CA VAL A 265 -56.24 110.51 -13.80
C VAL A 265 -55.60 111.73 -13.14
N THR A 266 -54.27 111.85 -13.08
CA THR A 266 -53.61 113.08 -12.57
C THR A 266 -53.84 114.28 -13.50
N HIS A 267 -53.79 114.07 -14.82
CA HIS A 267 -54.07 115.10 -15.81
C HIS A 267 -55.53 115.58 -15.77
N LEU A 268 -56.50 114.64 -15.67
CA LEU A 268 -57.92 114.96 -15.50
C LEU A 268 -58.18 115.69 -14.18
N LYS A 269 -57.54 115.30 -13.07
CA LYS A 269 -57.63 116.02 -11.79
C LYS A 269 -57.10 117.45 -11.90
N HIS A 270 -56.00 117.66 -12.62
CA HIS A 270 -55.43 118.99 -12.86
C HIS A 270 -56.35 119.85 -13.73
N LEU A 271 -56.91 119.31 -14.81
CA LEU A 271 -57.89 120.01 -15.66
C LEU A 271 -59.19 120.34 -14.91
N LEU A 272 -59.67 119.45 -14.03
CA LEU A 272 -60.84 119.70 -13.18
C LEU A 272 -60.55 120.83 -12.17
N ALA A 273 -59.38 120.82 -11.54
CA ALA A 273 -58.98 121.90 -10.63
C ALA A 273 -58.87 123.26 -11.35
N ILE A 274 -58.39 123.29 -12.60
CA ILE A 274 -58.34 124.50 -13.43
C ILE A 274 -59.75 124.97 -13.84
N SER A 275 -60.68 124.06 -14.18
CA SER A 275 -62.04 124.46 -14.56
C SER A 275 -62.89 124.87 -13.36
N GLU A 276 -62.70 124.26 -12.19
CA GLU A 276 -63.24 124.75 -10.91
C GLU A 276 -62.64 126.11 -10.51
N GLY A 277 -61.33 126.33 -10.73
CA GLY A 277 -60.69 127.63 -10.52
C GLY A 277 -61.34 128.70 -11.38
N LYS A 278 -61.42 128.48 -12.69
CA LYS A 278 -62.02 129.41 -13.65
C LYS A 278 -63.52 129.65 -13.44
N THR A 279 -64.27 128.67 -12.93
CA THR A 279 -65.69 128.89 -12.58
C THR A 279 -65.86 129.67 -11.29
N ARG A 280 -64.94 129.56 -10.31
CA ARG A 280 -64.87 130.47 -9.15
C ARG A 280 -64.47 131.89 -9.57
N GLU A 281 -63.49 132.03 -10.46
CA GLU A 281 -63.07 133.32 -11.03
C GLU A 281 -64.22 134.01 -11.78
N VAL A 282 -64.96 133.29 -12.62
CA VAL A 282 -66.15 133.82 -13.33
C VAL A 282 -67.27 134.19 -12.36
N ALA A 283 -67.50 133.41 -11.31
CA ALA A 283 -68.48 133.76 -10.27
C ALA A 283 -68.06 135.04 -9.51
N GLN A 284 -66.79 135.18 -9.17
CA GLN A 284 -66.24 136.39 -8.53
C GLN A 284 -66.29 137.61 -9.46
N ALA A 285 -65.99 137.44 -10.75
CA ALA A 285 -66.10 138.52 -11.73
C ALA A 285 -67.56 139.00 -11.92
N LEU A 286 -68.53 138.07 -11.94
CA LEU A 286 -69.95 138.42 -11.94
C LEU A 286 -70.36 139.16 -10.65
N GLN A 287 -69.85 138.75 -9.50
CA GLN A 287 -70.13 139.39 -8.22
C GLN A 287 -69.49 140.79 -8.10
N GLN A 288 -68.30 140.99 -8.68
CA GLN A 288 -67.64 142.31 -8.78
C GLN A 288 -68.35 143.25 -9.76
N LEU A 289 -68.80 142.74 -10.92
CA LEU A 289 -69.62 143.50 -11.87
C LEU A 289 -70.96 143.98 -11.31
N GLN A 290 -71.48 143.31 -10.27
CA GLN A 290 -72.74 143.66 -9.62
C GLN A 290 -72.62 144.58 -8.40
N SER A 291 -71.41 144.82 -7.86
CA SER A 291 -71.26 145.42 -6.52
C SER A 291 -70.90 146.91 -6.48
N GLU A 292 -69.97 147.42 -7.30
CA GLU A 292 -69.38 148.75 -7.02
C GLU A 292 -69.36 149.80 -8.16
N ASP A 293 -69.55 149.46 -9.44
CA ASP A 293 -69.44 150.47 -10.54
C ASP A 293 -70.55 150.41 -11.62
N TYR A 294 -71.62 149.65 -11.37
CA TYR A 294 -72.78 149.57 -12.30
C TYR A 294 -73.71 150.82 -12.31
N PRO A 295 -74.00 151.52 -11.20
CA PRO A 295 -74.96 152.63 -11.22
C PRO A 295 -74.38 153.91 -11.84
N SER A 296 -73.04 154.09 -11.88
CA SER A 296 -72.39 155.32 -12.35
C SER A 296 -72.52 155.54 -13.87
N LYS A 297 -72.56 154.44 -14.64
CA LYS A 297 -72.64 154.46 -16.12
C LYS A 297 -74.07 154.29 -16.62
N LEU A 298 -74.91 153.49 -15.96
CA LEU A 298 -76.32 153.36 -16.33
C LEU A 298 -77.08 154.67 -16.09
N ALA A 299 -76.98 155.23 -14.87
CA ALA A 299 -77.64 156.49 -14.54
C ALA A 299 -77.14 157.67 -15.39
N ARG A 300 -75.89 157.61 -15.88
CA ARG A 300 -75.36 158.59 -16.82
C ARG A 300 -76.04 158.48 -18.19
N VAL A 301 -76.12 157.29 -18.77
CA VAL A 301 -76.84 157.06 -20.05
C VAL A 301 -78.33 157.37 -19.92
N GLU A 302 -78.95 157.02 -18.79
CA GLU A 302 -80.35 157.37 -18.48
C GLU A 302 -80.54 158.90 -18.32
N SER A 303 -79.58 159.61 -17.71
CA SER A 303 -79.61 161.07 -17.62
C SER A 303 -79.38 161.77 -18.96
N GLU A 304 -78.50 161.23 -19.82
CA GLU A 304 -78.25 161.74 -21.16
C GLU A 304 -79.47 161.47 -22.08
N LEU A 305 -80.18 160.35 -21.89
CA LEU A 305 -81.47 160.06 -22.53
C LEU A 305 -82.58 161.01 -22.06
N ALA A 306 -82.71 161.24 -20.74
CA ALA A 306 -83.69 162.16 -20.16
C ALA A 306 -83.45 163.62 -20.56
N HIS A 307 -82.17 164.05 -20.61
CA HIS A 307 -81.79 165.39 -21.06
C HIS A 307 -82.12 165.59 -22.55
N GLY A 308 -81.95 164.56 -23.39
CA GLY A 308 -82.40 164.57 -24.79
C GLY A 308 -83.92 164.74 -24.92
N GLN A 309 -84.70 164.04 -24.09
CA GLN A 309 -86.17 164.17 -24.07
C GLN A 309 -86.63 165.55 -23.56
N GLN A 310 -85.97 166.13 -22.55
CA GLN A 310 -86.32 167.47 -22.05
C GLN A 310 -86.09 168.59 -23.08
N ILE A 311 -84.98 168.55 -23.83
CA ILE A 311 -84.71 169.54 -24.90
C ILE A 311 -85.85 169.55 -25.94
N SER A 312 -86.33 168.36 -26.33
CA SER A 312 -87.44 168.24 -27.30
C SER A 312 -88.72 168.94 -26.79
N THR A 313 -89.07 168.77 -25.51
CA THR A 313 -90.30 169.34 -24.93
C THR A 313 -90.23 170.84 -24.61
N LEU A 314 -89.03 171.42 -24.46
CA LEU A 314 -88.86 172.87 -24.29
C LEU A 314 -88.97 173.60 -25.63
N ALA A 315 -88.39 173.03 -26.70
CA ALA A 315 -88.40 173.61 -28.04
C ALA A 315 -89.80 173.78 -28.65
N GLU A 316 -90.81 173.02 -28.17
CA GLU A 316 -92.20 173.11 -28.63
C GLU A 316 -92.98 174.26 -27.97
N LYS A 317 -92.61 174.70 -26.75
CA LYS A 317 -93.34 175.75 -26.03
C LYS A 317 -93.00 177.17 -26.49
N ASP A 318 -91.72 177.49 -26.61
CA ASP A 318 -91.27 178.85 -26.95
C ASP A 318 -91.69 179.25 -28.38
N HIS A 319 -91.96 178.27 -29.24
CA HIS A 319 -92.39 178.48 -30.62
C HIS A 319 -93.88 178.88 -30.76
N GLU A 320 -94.75 178.47 -29.83
CA GLU A 320 -96.18 178.81 -29.83
C GLU A 320 -96.43 180.27 -29.45
N ASP A 321 -95.73 180.79 -28.44
CA ASP A 321 -95.92 182.17 -27.99
C ASP A 321 -95.27 183.20 -28.92
N LEU A 322 -94.19 182.85 -29.63
CA LEU A 322 -93.60 183.73 -30.65
C LEU A 322 -94.50 183.85 -31.89
N LYS A 323 -95.17 182.76 -32.30
CA LYS A 323 -96.25 182.73 -33.32
C LYS A 323 -97.48 183.58 -32.97
N ARG A 324 -97.57 184.09 -31.73
CA ARG A 324 -98.67 184.94 -31.24
C ARG A 324 -98.30 186.42 -31.08
N ARG A 325 -97.04 186.83 -31.28
CA ARG A 325 -96.60 188.24 -31.17
C ARG A 325 -96.05 188.87 -32.45
N TYR A 326 -95.56 188.10 -33.42
CA TYR A 326 -95.11 188.62 -34.72
C TYR A 326 -96.03 188.18 -35.86
N ARG A 327 -97.32 188.56 -35.77
CA ARG A 327 -98.31 188.37 -36.85
C ARG A 327 -98.51 189.63 -37.71
N GLU A 328 -97.72 190.67 -37.46
CA GLU A 328 -97.67 191.91 -38.22
C GLU A 328 -96.19 192.27 -38.50
N PHE A 329 -95.58 191.68 -39.55
CA PHE A 329 -94.55 192.25 -40.44
C PHE A 329 -93.72 191.17 -41.19
N GLY A 330 -93.56 191.34 -42.50
CA GLY A 330 -92.32 190.98 -43.23
C GLY A 330 -92.18 189.56 -43.83
N GLU A 331 -92.19 189.48 -45.16
CA GLU A 331 -92.00 188.25 -45.98
C GLU A 331 -90.54 187.73 -46.02
N GLN A 332 -89.80 187.82 -44.91
CA GLN A 332 -88.42 187.30 -44.78
C GLN A 332 -88.26 186.20 -43.71
N VAL A 333 -89.34 185.85 -43.00
CA VAL A 333 -89.31 184.84 -41.93
C VAL A 333 -89.57 183.41 -42.45
N GLU A 334 -90.33 183.24 -43.53
CA GLU A 334 -90.79 181.91 -43.98
C GLU A 334 -89.66 180.97 -44.41
N GLN A 335 -88.58 181.47 -45.02
CA GLN A 335 -87.48 180.63 -45.48
C GLN A 335 -86.70 180.00 -44.31
N TYR A 336 -86.45 180.77 -43.24
CA TYR A 336 -85.76 180.27 -42.03
C TYR A 336 -86.60 179.23 -41.24
N MET A 337 -87.92 179.33 -41.32
CA MET A 337 -88.84 178.43 -40.61
C MET A 337 -88.83 177.00 -41.16
N ASN A 338 -88.67 176.84 -42.48
CA ASN A 338 -88.74 175.54 -43.14
C ASN A 338 -87.47 174.70 -42.92
N GLU A 339 -86.28 175.32 -43.00
CA GLU A 339 -84.99 174.63 -42.74
C GLU A 339 -84.94 174.05 -41.31
N GLN A 340 -85.46 174.79 -40.32
CA GLN A 340 -85.56 174.35 -38.93
C GLN A 340 -86.53 173.18 -38.70
N THR A 341 -87.44 172.88 -39.62
CA THR A 341 -88.33 171.69 -39.51
C THR A 341 -87.71 170.41 -40.07
N GLU A 342 -86.96 170.50 -41.19
CA GLU A 342 -86.37 169.30 -41.81
C GLU A 342 -85.19 168.75 -41.01
N GLU A 343 -84.34 169.63 -40.45
CA GLU A 343 -83.18 169.20 -39.66
C GLU A 343 -83.58 168.45 -38.37
N LYS A 344 -84.71 168.82 -37.75
CA LYS A 344 -85.22 168.17 -36.53
C LYS A 344 -85.72 166.74 -36.79
N ALA A 345 -86.39 166.51 -37.93
CA ALA A 345 -86.85 165.17 -38.30
C ALA A 345 -85.67 164.19 -38.51
N ALA A 346 -84.55 164.67 -39.06
CA ALA A 346 -83.35 163.86 -39.30
C ALA A 346 -82.59 163.47 -38.01
N ILE A 347 -82.81 164.20 -36.90
CA ILE A 347 -82.19 163.90 -35.59
C ILE A 347 -82.99 162.84 -34.82
N ALA A 348 -84.32 162.92 -34.86
CA ALA A 348 -85.20 161.99 -34.13
C ALA A 348 -84.99 160.51 -34.56
N LEU A 349 -84.99 160.24 -35.87
CA LEU A 349 -84.79 158.88 -36.40
C LEU A 349 -83.44 158.27 -36.00
N LYS A 350 -82.37 159.08 -36.01
CA LYS A 350 -81.02 158.65 -35.58
C LYS A 350 -80.92 158.35 -34.07
N GLY A 351 -81.88 158.80 -33.27
CA GLY A 351 -82.02 158.44 -31.86
C GLY A 351 -82.55 157.01 -31.69
N GLU A 352 -83.67 156.68 -32.31
CA GLU A 352 -84.33 155.38 -32.12
C GLU A 352 -83.50 154.18 -32.62
N GLU A 353 -82.81 154.32 -33.75
CA GLU A 353 -82.00 153.23 -34.31
C GLU A 353 -80.86 152.82 -33.35
N ARG A 354 -80.25 153.79 -32.66
CA ARG A 354 -79.18 153.54 -31.68
C ARG A 354 -79.69 152.77 -30.46
N VAL A 355 -80.89 153.12 -29.96
CA VAL A 355 -81.52 152.40 -28.84
C VAL A 355 -81.80 150.94 -29.23
N LYS A 356 -82.38 150.71 -30.41
CA LYS A 356 -82.68 149.35 -30.92
C LYS A 356 -81.42 148.49 -31.12
N GLN A 357 -80.30 149.10 -31.54
CA GLN A 357 -79.01 148.41 -31.66
C GLN A 357 -78.40 148.02 -30.30
N LEU A 358 -78.45 148.91 -29.29
CA LEU A 358 -77.93 148.61 -27.96
C LEU A 358 -78.75 147.53 -27.24
N GLN A 359 -80.08 147.56 -27.37
CA GLN A 359 -80.98 146.56 -26.79
C GLN A 359 -80.68 145.14 -27.33
N THR A 360 -80.49 145.01 -28.64
CA THR A 360 -80.23 143.72 -29.29
C THR A 360 -78.82 143.17 -29.02
N GLN A 361 -77.83 144.05 -28.82
CA GLN A 361 -76.50 143.64 -28.36
C GLN A 361 -76.57 143.03 -26.94
N LEU A 362 -77.27 143.68 -26.00
CA LEU A 362 -77.39 143.20 -24.62
C LEU A 362 -78.01 141.79 -24.52
N ASP A 363 -79.13 141.56 -25.22
CA ASP A 363 -79.81 140.26 -25.29
C ASP A 363 -78.91 139.15 -25.89
N SER A 364 -78.08 139.50 -26.88
CA SER A 364 -77.17 138.53 -27.51
C SER A 364 -76.05 138.08 -26.58
N VAL A 365 -75.46 139.01 -25.81
CA VAL A 365 -74.42 138.72 -24.81
C VAL A 365 -74.99 137.90 -23.65
N GLY A 366 -76.20 138.22 -23.18
CA GLY A 366 -76.87 137.47 -22.11
C GLY A 366 -77.07 135.99 -22.46
N ARG A 367 -77.50 135.68 -23.69
CA ARG A 367 -77.66 134.30 -24.16
C ARG A 367 -76.32 133.59 -24.32
N GLN A 368 -75.32 134.23 -24.94
CA GLN A 368 -73.99 133.65 -25.09
C GLN A 368 -73.35 133.28 -23.75
N ALA A 369 -73.47 134.15 -22.73
CA ALA A 369 -72.97 133.87 -21.38
C ALA A 369 -73.66 132.66 -20.74
N GLN A 370 -74.99 132.55 -20.86
CA GLN A 370 -75.76 131.48 -20.25
C GLN A 370 -75.52 130.11 -20.91
N ASP A 371 -75.37 130.08 -22.24
CA ASP A 371 -75.10 128.83 -22.96
C ASP A 371 -73.63 128.39 -22.82
N ALA A 372 -72.67 129.34 -22.73
CA ALA A 372 -71.28 129.04 -22.37
C ALA A 372 -71.18 128.41 -20.95
N LEU A 373 -71.96 128.91 -19.99
CA LEU A 373 -72.01 128.34 -18.63
C LEU A 373 -72.53 126.89 -18.64
N LYS A 374 -73.63 126.61 -19.34
CA LYS A 374 -74.18 125.25 -19.52
C LYS A 374 -73.18 124.32 -20.19
N ALA A 375 -72.48 124.79 -21.24
CA ALA A 375 -71.46 124.01 -21.93
C ALA A 375 -70.34 123.60 -20.97
N LYS A 376 -69.82 124.54 -20.17
CA LYS A 376 -68.75 124.25 -19.20
C LYS A 376 -69.22 123.34 -18.07
N GLN A 377 -70.45 123.46 -17.59
CA GLN A 377 -70.99 122.55 -16.57
C GLN A 377 -71.15 121.11 -17.10
N ASN A 378 -71.50 120.94 -18.38
CA ASN A 378 -71.55 119.64 -19.07
C ASN A 378 -70.16 119.05 -19.39
N GLU A 379 -69.12 119.87 -19.54
CA GLU A 379 -67.74 119.41 -19.63
C GLU A 379 -67.23 118.86 -18.28
N VAL A 380 -67.53 119.57 -17.17
CA VAL A 380 -67.11 119.16 -15.82
C VAL A 380 -67.71 117.82 -15.41
N THR A 381 -68.99 117.56 -15.68
CA THR A 381 -69.62 116.26 -15.39
C THR A 381 -68.99 115.12 -16.19
N ARG A 382 -68.76 115.31 -17.51
CA ARG A 382 -68.04 114.32 -18.33
C ARG A 382 -66.64 114.01 -17.80
N ALA A 383 -65.86 115.03 -17.44
CA ALA A 383 -64.51 114.84 -16.90
C ALA A 383 -64.53 114.07 -15.57
N MET A 384 -65.48 114.40 -14.69
CA MET A 384 -65.66 113.70 -13.41
C MET A 384 -66.06 112.23 -13.58
N ASP A 385 -66.92 111.91 -14.54
CA ASP A 385 -67.36 110.52 -14.76
C ASP A 385 -66.30 109.67 -15.48
N GLN A 386 -65.52 110.24 -16.40
CA GLN A 386 -64.32 109.61 -16.95
C GLN A 386 -63.28 109.28 -15.86
N LEU A 387 -63.07 110.22 -14.92
CA LEU A 387 -62.18 110.04 -13.78
C LEU A 387 -62.64 108.87 -12.89
N LYS A 388 -63.93 108.78 -12.54
CA LYS A 388 -64.49 107.63 -11.78
C LYS A 388 -64.22 106.30 -12.48
N PHE A 389 -64.51 106.21 -13.78
CA PHE A 389 -64.33 104.98 -14.56
C PHE A 389 -62.87 104.50 -14.57
N ARG A 390 -61.90 105.41 -14.73
CA ARG A 390 -60.46 105.07 -14.66
C ARG A 390 -60.01 104.74 -13.23
N GLN A 391 -60.53 105.44 -12.22
CA GLN A 391 -60.26 105.15 -10.80
C GLN A 391 -60.74 103.73 -10.42
N GLU A 392 -61.88 103.26 -10.95
CA GLU A 392 -62.33 101.87 -10.81
C GLU A 392 -61.43 100.86 -11.55
N ALA A 393 -61.02 101.16 -12.79
CA ALA A 393 -60.17 100.27 -13.59
C ALA A 393 -58.83 99.99 -12.89
N LEU A 394 -58.21 101.03 -12.32
CA LEU A 394 -57.00 100.90 -11.48
C LEU A 394 -57.23 99.92 -10.32
N SER A 395 -58.33 100.05 -9.56
CA SER A 395 -58.63 99.16 -8.42
C SER A 395 -58.85 97.69 -8.82
N LYS A 396 -59.31 97.43 -10.05
CA LYS A 396 -59.51 96.09 -10.61
C LYS A 396 -58.18 95.46 -11.02
N ALA A 397 -57.25 96.24 -11.57
CA ALA A 397 -55.89 95.79 -11.89
C ALA A 397 -55.10 95.40 -10.64
N GLU A 398 -55.13 96.23 -9.58
CA GLU A 398 -54.39 95.99 -8.34
C GLU A 398 -54.81 94.69 -7.62
N LYS A 399 -56.12 94.43 -7.54
CA LYS A 399 -56.63 93.16 -6.99
C LYS A 399 -56.17 91.93 -7.78
N LYS A 400 -56.05 92.06 -9.10
CA LYS A 400 -55.59 90.97 -9.98
C LYS A 400 -54.09 90.69 -9.78
N ILE A 401 -53.26 91.72 -9.62
CA ILE A 401 -51.83 91.58 -9.32
C ILE A 401 -51.62 90.84 -7.99
N ALA A 402 -52.39 91.17 -6.94
CA ALA A 402 -52.32 90.47 -5.66
C ALA A 402 -52.58 88.95 -5.82
N SER A 403 -53.68 88.56 -6.49
CA SER A 403 -54.03 87.14 -6.67
C SER A 403 -52.98 86.32 -7.42
N LEU A 404 -52.18 86.93 -8.30
CA LEU A 404 -51.08 86.25 -8.98
C LEU A 404 -49.85 86.04 -8.08
N SER A 405 -49.65 86.89 -7.07
CA SER A 405 -48.52 86.76 -6.14
C SER A 405 -48.68 85.59 -5.16
N ASP A 406 -49.91 85.17 -4.86
CA ASP A 406 -50.16 84.07 -3.93
C ASP A 406 -50.08 82.70 -4.62
N CYS A 407 -50.45 82.61 -5.90
CA CYS A 407 -50.22 81.41 -6.71
C CYS A 407 -48.73 81.03 -6.81
N VAL A 408 -47.82 82.00 -6.92
CA VAL A 408 -46.37 81.73 -7.02
C VAL A 408 -45.85 81.02 -5.77
N LYS A 409 -46.18 81.51 -4.58
CA LYS A 409 -45.75 80.90 -3.30
C LYS A 409 -46.19 79.44 -3.18
N ALA A 410 -47.43 79.15 -3.54
CA ALA A 410 -47.97 77.78 -3.51
C ALA A 410 -47.16 76.80 -4.38
N THR A 411 -46.61 77.28 -5.51
CA THR A 411 -45.73 76.46 -6.37
C THR A 411 -44.31 76.31 -5.83
N GLU A 412 -43.81 77.26 -5.03
CA GLU A 412 -42.51 77.17 -4.36
C GLU A 412 -42.56 76.13 -3.22
N ASP A 413 -43.60 76.17 -2.38
CA ASP A 413 -43.82 75.21 -1.28
C ASP A 413 -43.90 73.75 -1.81
N GLN A 414 -44.64 73.54 -2.91
CA GLN A 414 -44.76 72.22 -3.56
C GLN A 414 -43.41 71.73 -4.13
N GLN A 415 -42.52 72.63 -4.56
CA GLN A 415 -41.17 72.27 -5.00
C GLN A 415 -40.24 71.90 -3.83
N VAL A 416 -40.44 72.47 -2.64
CA VAL A 416 -39.71 72.07 -1.42
C VAL A 416 -40.15 70.68 -0.95
N GLU A 417 -41.46 70.41 -0.93
CA GLU A 417 -41.98 69.13 -0.44
C GLU A 417 -41.55 67.94 -1.33
N THR A 418 -41.56 68.10 -2.65
CA THR A 418 -41.11 67.07 -3.61
C THR A 418 -39.63 66.73 -3.45
N ARG A 419 -38.75 67.72 -3.26
CA ARG A 419 -37.32 67.49 -2.97
C ARG A 419 -37.14 66.65 -1.70
N LEU A 420 -37.87 66.98 -0.63
CA LEU A 420 -37.77 66.31 0.67
C LEU A 420 -38.36 64.88 0.66
N ARG A 421 -39.20 64.54 -0.33
CA ARG A 421 -39.61 63.15 -0.60
C ARG A 421 -38.49 62.35 -1.29
N HIS A 422 -37.84 62.92 -2.32
CA HIS A 422 -36.73 62.24 -3.01
C HIS A 422 -35.51 62.01 -2.10
N GLU A 423 -35.16 62.98 -1.25
CA GLU A 423 -34.06 62.85 -0.29
C GLU A 423 -34.28 61.68 0.70
N LYS A 424 -35.53 61.45 1.12
CA LYS A 424 -35.90 60.29 1.95
C LYS A 424 -35.81 58.96 1.20
N GLN A 425 -36.09 58.93 -0.10
CA GLN A 425 -35.94 57.73 -0.93
C GLN A 425 -34.46 57.37 -1.11
N ILE A 426 -33.59 58.35 -1.40
CA ILE A 426 -32.14 58.16 -1.50
C ILE A 426 -31.58 57.60 -0.19
N GLY A 427 -31.90 58.22 0.95
CA GLY A 427 -31.49 57.74 2.28
C GLY A 427 -32.17 56.43 2.74
N GLY A 428 -33.06 55.85 1.93
CA GLY A 428 -33.54 54.47 2.04
C GLY A 428 -32.63 53.51 1.26
N LEU A 429 -32.46 53.78 -0.05
CA LEU A 429 -31.62 52.99 -0.95
C LEU A 429 -30.16 52.88 -0.48
N GLU A 430 -29.59 53.94 0.12
CA GLU A 430 -28.25 53.90 0.70
C GLU A 430 -28.11 52.87 1.84
N LYS A 431 -29.16 52.70 2.66
CA LYS A 431 -29.17 51.71 3.75
C LYS A 431 -29.29 50.29 3.22
N GLU A 432 -30.08 50.09 2.15
CA GLU A 432 -30.16 48.81 1.45
C GLU A 432 -28.83 48.45 0.81
N ILE A 433 -28.13 49.40 0.16
CA ILE A 433 -26.78 49.19 -0.40
C ILE A 433 -25.78 48.79 0.69
N ILE A 434 -25.85 49.39 1.88
CA ILE A 434 -25.00 49.00 3.03
C ILE A 434 -25.36 47.58 3.52
N HIS A 435 -26.65 47.26 3.61
CA HIS A 435 -27.12 45.92 4.00
C HIS A 435 -26.66 44.83 3.02
N TRP A 436 -26.83 45.04 1.72
CA TRP A 436 -26.39 44.10 0.67
C TRP A 436 -24.86 43.93 0.63
N ARG A 437 -24.08 44.98 0.91
CA ARG A 437 -22.61 44.87 1.06
C ARG A 437 -22.24 43.99 2.25
N HIS A 438 -22.87 44.19 3.42
CA HIS A 438 -22.58 43.38 4.60
C HIS A 438 -22.99 41.90 4.39
N ALA A 439 -24.11 41.64 3.72
CA ALA A 439 -24.52 40.29 3.34
C ALA A 439 -23.51 39.63 2.38
N LEU A 440 -22.99 40.38 1.39
CA LEU A 440 -21.96 39.91 0.47
C LEU A 440 -20.64 39.58 1.18
N GLU A 441 -20.21 40.39 2.15
CA GLU A 441 -19.02 40.09 2.98
C GLU A 441 -19.20 38.80 3.78
N GLN A 442 -20.38 38.58 4.39
CA GLN A 442 -20.66 37.32 5.12
C GLN A 442 -20.64 36.09 4.20
N GLU A 443 -21.14 36.19 2.96
CA GLU A 443 -21.01 35.10 1.99
C GLU A 443 -19.57 34.89 1.51
N GLN A 444 -18.77 35.95 1.38
CA GLN A 444 -17.34 35.82 1.07
C GLN A 444 -16.57 35.14 2.21
N GLU A 445 -16.85 35.46 3.47
CA GLU A 445 -16.28 34.75 4.63
C GLU A 445 -16.68 33.26 4.66
N LYS A 446 -17.95 32.94 4.40
CA LYS A 446 -18.43 31.55 4.27
C LYS A 446 -17.68 30.82 3.16
N VAL A 447 -17.58 31.40 1.97
CA VAL A 447 -16.84 30.83 0.83
C VAL A 447 -15.36 30.62 1.17
N ALA A 448 -14.70 31.58 1.82
CA ALA A 448 -13.32 31.42 2.28
C ALA A 448 -13.17 30.28 3.31
N SER A 449 -14.12 30.13 4.24
CA SER A 449 -14.13 29.03 5.22
C SER A 449 -14.30 27.65 4.54
N LEU A 450 -15.17 27.56 3.53
CA LEU A 450 -15.40 26.35 2.74
C LEU A 450 -14.21 26.01 1.84
N GLN A 451 -13.56 27.01 1.24
CA GLN A 451 -12.31 26.83 0.49
C GLN A 451 -11.18 26.30 1.38
N LYS A 452 -11.06 26.82 2.62
CA LYS A 452 -10.10 26.31 3.61
C LYS A 452 -10.42 24.87 4.02
N ALA A 453 -11.68 24.54 4.31
CA ALA A 453 -12.10 23.18 4.64
C ALA A 453 -11.84 22.20 3.47
N LEU A 454 -12.08 22.63 2.23
CA LEU A 454 -11.76 21.87 1.02
C LEU A 454 -10.25 21.64 0.88
N ALA A 455 -9.42 22.67 1.08
CA ALA A 455 -7.96 22.53 1.09
C ALA A 455 -7.49 21.53 2.16
N GLU A 456 -7.95 21.68 3.40
CA GLU A 456 -7.65 20.72 4.48
C GLU A 456 -8.10 19.29 4.18
N SER A 457 -9.19 19.11 3.42
CA SER A 457 -9.65 17.79 2.98
C SER A 457 -8.72 17.19 1.92
N LYS A 458 -8.28 17.97 0.91
CA LYS A 458 -7.31 17.55 -0.10
C LYS A 458 -6.00 17.12 0.56
N ASP A 459 -5.50 17.95 1.47
CA ASP A 459 -4.34 17.68 2.32
C ASP A 459 -4.41 16.32 3.04
N LYS A 460 -5.59 15.98 3.60
CA LYS A 460 -5.84 14.70 4.28
C LYS A 460 -5.86 13.53 3.29
N TYR A 461 -6.42 13.72 2.09
CA TYR A 461 -6.42 12.70 1.03
C TYR A 461 -5.03 12.49 0.42
N GLU A 462 -4.27 13.54 0.13
CA GLU A 462 -2.90 13.47 -0.40
C GLU A 462 -1.96 12.76 0.57
N ARG A 463 -2.01 13.11 1.87
CA ARG A 463 -1.27 12.37 2.92
C ARG A 463 -1.66 10.89 2.97
N LYS A 464 -2.94 10.56 2.74
CA LYS A 464 -3.42 9.17 2.69
C LYS A 464 -3.00 8.43 1.42
N ILE A 465 -2.93 9.10 0.27
CA ILE A 465 -2.39 8.57 -0.99
C ILE A 465 -0.91 8.24 -0.83
N VAL A 466 -0.11 9.17 -0.28
CA VAL A 466 1.32 8.94 0.01
C VAL A 466 1.48 7.76 0.96
N ALA A 467 0.71 7.70 2.06
CA ALA A 467 0.77 6.57 3.00
C ALA A 467 0.42 5.21 2.35
N LEU A 468 -0.53 5.19 1.40
CA LEU A 468 -0.88 3.98 0.65
C LEU A 468 0.21 3.59 -0.37
N GLN A 469 0.80 4.54 -1.08
CA GLN A 469 1.95 4.30 -1.97
C GLN A 469 3.15 3.75 -1.19
N ASP A 470 3.39 4.27 0.01
CA ASP A 470 4.43 3.80 0.92
C ASP A 470 4.14 2.38 1.43
N ALA A 471 2.88 2.07 1.77
CA ALA A 471 2.44 0.72 2.14
C ALA A 471 2.62 -0.30 0.99
N ILE A 472 2.20 0.03 -0.24
CA ILE A 472 2.40 -0.79 -1.44
C ILE A 472 3.89 -1.01 -1.72
N THR A 473 4.72 0.01 -1.51
CA THR A 473 6.18 -0.08 -1.66
C THR A 473 6.81 -0.99 -0.60
N ARG A 474 6.33 -0.94 0.65
CA ARG A 474 6.76 -1.85 1.74
C ARG A 474 6.33 -3.30 1.45
N GLN A 475 5.08 -3.52 1.05
CA GLN A 475 4.56 -4.84 0.66
C GLN A 475 5.36 -5.43 -0.51
N SER A 476 5.70 -4.62 -1.52
CA SER A 476 6.52 -5.04 -2.66
C SER A 476 7.94 -5.46 -2.24
N ARG A 477 8.53 -4.78 -1.24
CA ARG A 477 9.83 -5.16 -0.65
C ARG A 477 9.73 -6.43 0.20
N GLN A 478 8.63 -6.61 0.94
CA GLN A 478 8.37 -7.83 1.71
C GLN A 478 8.21 -9.05 0.78
N GLY A 479 7.37 -8.96 -0.24
CA GLY A 479 7.20 -10.04 -1.24
C GLY A 479 8.45 -10.34 -2.06
N ALA A 480 9.39 -9.39 -2.20
CA ALA A 480 10.72 -9.65 -2.76
C ALA A 480 11.61 -10.43 -1.78
N HIS A 481 11.59 -10.08 -0.49
CA HIS A 481 12.33 -10.78 0.57
C HIS A 481 11.79 -12.20 0.83
N GLU A 482 10.47 -12.39 0.76
CA GLU A 482 9.83 -13.71 0.84
C GLU A 482 10.26 -14.61 -0.33
N LYS A 483 10.25 -14.09 -1.56
CA LYS A 483 10.77 -14.82 -2.73
C LYS A 483 12.26 -15.14 -2.61
N GLU A 484 13.06 -14.28 -1.97
CA GLU A 484 14.47 -14.60 -1.69
C GLU A 484 14.61 -15.68 -0.62
N LEU A 485 13.82 -15.65 0.46
CA LEU A 485 13.78 -16.71 1.47
C LEU A 485 13.32 -18.05 0.88
N GLU A 486 12.29 -18.05 0.03
CA GLU A 486 11.87 -19.24 -0.72
C GLU A 486 12.99 -19.76 -1.61
N ALA A 487 13.65 -18.90 -2.40
CA ALA A 487 14.75 -19.32 -3.26
C ALA A 487 15.93 -19.91 -2.47
N ARG A 488 16.29 -19.29 -1.33
CA ARG A 488 17.31 -19.83 -0.39
C ARG A 488 16.89 -21.18 0.19
N THR A 489 15.62 -21.34 0.57
CA THR A 489 15.07 -22.60 1.14
C THR A 489 15.02 -23.71 0.09
N ARG A 490 14.58 -23.41 -1.14
CA ARG A 490 14.60 -24.34 -2.27
C ARG A 490 16.03 -24.78 -2.59
N TRP A 491 16.99 -23.84 -2.63
CA TRP A 491 18.41 -24.15 -2.83
C TRP A 491 19.00 -25.02 -1.70
N GLN A 492 18.64 -24.75 -0.44
CA GLN A 492 19.03 -25.61 0.70
C GLN A 492 18.47 -27.03 0.56
N ASN A 493 17.19 -27.17 0.22
CA ASN A 493 16.55 -28.48 0.01
C ASN A 493 17.16 -29.23 -1.18
N GLU A 494 17.45 -28.55 -2.30
CA GLU A 494 18.18 -29.12 -3.43
C GLU A 494 19.60 -29.56 -3.06
N PHE A 495 20.31 -28.79 -2.23
CA PHE A 495 21.65 -29.13 -1.77
C PHE A 495 21.61 -30.38 -0.87
N VAL A 496 20.68 -30.44 0.08
CA VAL A 496 20.46 -31.62 0.93
C VAL A 496 20.13 -32.84 0.07
N ALA A 497 19.18 -32.74 -0.87
CA ALA A 497 18.82 -33.83 -1.78
C ALA A 497 20.02 -34.31 -2.63
N LYS A 498 20.91 -33.41 -3.06
CA LYS A 498 22.16 -33.76 -3.77
C LYS A 498 23.18 -34.46 -2.87
N GLN A 499 23.25 -34.13 -1.58
CA GLN A 499 24.08 -34.88 -0.63
C GLN A 499 23.47 -36.24 -0.28
N ASP A 500 22.15 -36.33 -0.07
CA ASP A 500 21.45 -37.59 0.21
C ASP A 500 21.57 -38.57 -0.97
N ALA A 501 21.41 -38.10 -2.21
CA ALA A 501 21.64 -38.89 -3.41
C ALA A 501 23.10 -39.40 -3.49
N ARG A 502 24.09 -38.54 -3.19
CA ARG A 502 25.51 -38.93 -3.12
C ARG A 502 25.77 -39.96 -2.01
N ILE A 503 25.04 -39.88 -0.89
CA ILE A 503 25.10 -40.85 0.21
C ILE A 503 24.44 -42.18 -0.18
N GLN A 504 23.36 -42.16 -1.00
CA GLN A 504 22.76 -43.37 -1.58
C GLN A 504 23.70 -44.03 -2.57
N GLU A 505 24.25 -43.30 -3.55
CA GLU A 505 25.27 -43.79 -4.48
C GLU A 505 26.47 -44.44 -3.76
N LEU A 506 26.92 -43.85 -2.64
CA LEU A 506 28.02 -44.41 -1.85
C LEU A 506 27.63 -45.70 -1.13
N LYS A 507 26.40 -45.78 -0.58
CA LYS A 507 25.89 -47.02 0.01
C LYS A 507 25.78 -48.13 -1.02
N GLU A 508 25.14 -47.85 -2.16
CA GLU A 508 25.01 -48.80 -3.28
C GLU A 508 26.39 -49.34 -3.71
N LYS A 509 27.40 -48.46 -3.83
CA LYS A 509 28.78 -48.87 -4.16
C LYS A 509 29.44 -49.71 -3.06
N TYR A 510 29.14 -49.48 -1.78
CA TYR A 510 29.59 -50.33 -0.68
C TYR A 510 28.85 -51.68 -0.63
N ASP A 511 27.54 -51.68 -0.82
CA ASP A 511 26.71 -52.88 -0.80
C ASP A 511 27.05 -53.81 -1.99
N SER A 512 27.21 -53.26 -3.20
CA SER A 512 27.74 -54.01 -4.35
C SER A 512 29.18 -54.50 -4.13
N ALA A 513 30.03 -53.75 -3.44
CA ALA A 513 31.38 -54.22 -3.11
C ALA A 513 31.36 -55.37 -2.07
N LEU A 514 30.42 -55.34 -1.12
CA LEU A 514 30.20 -56.44 -0.17
C LEU A 514 29.59 -57.68 -0.83
N GLU A 515 28.70 -57.50 -1.82
CA GLU A 515 28.14 -58.60 -2.63
C GLU A 515 29.21 -59.23 -3.53
N ASN A 516 30.05 -58.42 -4.17
CA ASN A 516 31.21 -58.90 -4.93
C ASN A 516 32.19 -59.68 -4.03
N GLN A 517 32.52 -59.18 -2.82
CA GLN A 517 33.35 -59.94 -1.88
C GLN A 517 32.69 -61.24 -1.41
N GLN A 518 31.36 -61.28 -1.26
CA GLN A 518 30.65 -62.52 -0.93
C GLN A 518 30.65 -63.53 -2.09
N THR A 519 30.46 -63.08 -3.32
CA THR A 519 30.53 -63.95 -4.51
C THR A 519 31.95 -64.45 -4.77
N GLU A 520 32.97 -63.61 -4.64
CA GLU A 520 34.40 -64.01 -4.66
C GLU A 520 34.71 -65.06 -3.58
N LEU A 521 34.24 -64.86 -2.34
CA LEU A 521 34.43 -65.84 -1.25
C LEU A 521 33.69 -67.17 -1.50
N LEU A 522 32.51 -67.13 -2.12
CA LEU A 522 31.77 -68.33 -2.51
C LEU A 522 32.45 -69.08 -3.66
N GLN A 523 32.96 -68.36 -4.66
CA GLN A 523 33.76 -68.94 -5.75
C GLN A 523 35.06 -69.55 -5.24
N ALA A 524 35.82 -68.83 -4.40
CA ALA A 524 37.03 -69.36 -3.77
C ALA A 524 36.76 -70.60 -2.91
N ARG A 525 35.63 -70.63 -2.18
CA ARG A 525 35.19 -71.81 -1.43
C ARG A 525 34.80 -72.96 -2.36
N HIS A 526 34.18 -72.68 -3.50
CA HIS A 526 33.83 -73.70 -4.49
C HIS A 526 35.09 -74.32 -5.11
N MET A 527 36.04 -73.51 -5.60
CA MET A 527 37.33 -73.97 -6.12
C MET A 527 38.14 -74.75 -5.08
N ALA A 528 38.08 -74.36 -3.80
CA ALA A 528 38.72 -75.12 -2.72
C ALA A 528 38.08 -76.50 -2.50
N LEU A 529 36.74 -76.61 -2.63
CA LEU A 529 36.03 -77.88 -2.58
C LEU A 529 36.29 -78.74 -3.82
N GLU A 530 36.36 -78.15 -5.01
CA GLU A 530 36.75 -78.85 -6.25
C GLU A 530 38.18 -79.38 -6.16
N THR A 531 39.12 -78.57 -5.64
CA THR A 531 40.52 -78.97 -5.42
C THR A 531 40.62 -80.10 -4.38
N ALA A 532 39.85 -80.02 -3.29
CA ALA A 532 39.77 -81.09 -2.29
C ALA A 532 39.15 -82.38 -2.86
N ASN A 533 38.11 -82.28 -3.68
CA ASN A 533 37.50 -83.42 -4.37
C ASN A 533 38.44 -84.04 -5.42
N ALA A 534 39.22 -83.22 -6.13
CA ALA A 534 40.25 -83.69 -7.05
C ALA A 534 41.36 -84.43 -6.29
N ALA A 535 41.82 -83.91 -5.16
CA ALA A 535 42.80 -84.57 -4.28
C ALA A 535 42.26 -85.87 -3.66
N ALA A 536 40.97 -85.92 -3.29
CA ALA A 536 40.31 -87.15 -2.84
C ALA A 536 40.20 -88.17 -3.98
N SER A 537 39.93 -87.72 -5.22
CA SER A 537 39.87 -88.58 -6.41
C SER A 537 41.24 -89.15 -6.77
N THR A 538 42.32 -88.36 -6.69
CA THR A 538 43.68 -88.87 -6.91
C THR A 538 44.12 -89.80 -5.78
N TRP A 539 43.71 -89.55 -4.53
CA TRP A 539 43.98 -90.46 -3.41
C TRP A 539 43.26 -91.80 -3.54
N GLU A 540 41.96 -91.82 -3.86
CA GLU A 540 41.25 -93.09 -4.11
C GLU A 540 41.81 -93.83 -5.34
N LYS A 541 42.21 -93.13 -6.40
CA LYS A 541 42.92 -93.74 -7.54
C LYS A 541 44.26 -94.35 -7.12
N ALA A 542 45.08 -93.64 -6.33
CA ALA A 542 46.35 -94.15 -5.83
C ALA A 542 46.16 -95.36 -4.89
N LYS A 543 45.13 -95.33 -4.04
CA LYS A 543 44.73 -96.42 -3.13
C LYS A 543 44.16 -97.64 -3.87
N LEU A 544 43.50 -97.45 -5.02
CA LEU A 544 43.13 -98.54 -5.93
C LEU A 544 44.36 -99.11 -6.63
N ALA A 545 45.24 -98.26 -7.18
CA ALA A 545 46.50 -98.69 -7.79
C ALA A 545 47.40 -99.46 -6.80
N GLN A 546 47.51 -99.02 -5.54
CA GLN A 546 48.21 -99.74 -4.49
C GLN A 546 47.60 -101.12 -4.21
N LYS A 547 46.26 -101.25 -4.19
CA LYS A 547 45.58 -102.54 -4.05
C LYS A 547 45.81 -103.44 -5.27
N GLU A 548 45.88 -102.88 -6.47
CA GLU A 548 46.21 -103.61 -7.68
C GLU A 548 47.67 -104.09 -7.64
N GLU A 549 48.62 -103.23 -7.27
CA GLU A 549 50.03 -103.57 -7.08
C GLU A 549 50.24 -104.65 -6.01
N GLU A 550 49.60 -104.54 -4.84
CA GLU A 550 49.58 -105.60 -3.83
C GLU A 550 49.04 -106.92 -4.39
N ASN A 551 47.99 -106.88 -5.22
CA ASN A 551 47.45 -108.08 -5.86
C ASN A 551 48.39 -108.65 -6.94
N PHE A 552 49.11 -107.80 -7.69
CA PHE A 552 50.16 -108.23 -8.61
C PHE A 552 51.37 -108.81 -7.87
N GLU A 553 51.75 -108.29 -6.71
CA GLU A 553 52.77 -108.92 -5.87
C GLU A 553 52.29 -110.26 -5.28
N ARG A 554 51.04 -110.35 -4.81
CA ARG A 554 50.46 -111.62 -4.33
C ARG A 554 50.46 -112.67 -5.46
N ARG A 555 50.16 -112.27 -6.69
CA ARG A 555 50.28 -113.11 -7.90
C ARG A 555 51.73 -113.53 -8.15
N ARG A 556 52.69 -112.60 -8.17
CA ARG A 556 54.13 -112.94 -8.32
C ARG A 556 54.61 -113.91 -7.23
N ARG A 557 54.27 -113.67 -5.96
CA ARG A 557 54.60 -114.58 -4.84
C ARG A 557 53.97 -115.97 -5.01
N ALA A 558 52.76 -116.05 -5.57
CA ALA A 558 52.12 -117.34 -5.89
C ALA A 558 52.79 -118.04 -7.09
N GLU A 559 53.13 -117.31 -8.16
CA GLU A 559 53.87 -117.83 -9.31
C GLU A 559 55.26 -118.34 -8.90
N ASP A 560 56.00 -117.60 -8.08
CA ASP A 560 57.32 -118.03 -7.60
C ASP A 560 57.22 -119.24 -6.67
N ALA A 561 56.15 -119.36 -5.88
CA ALA A 561 55.85 -120.56 -5.10
C ALA A 561 55.44 -121.77 -5.99
N VAL A 562 54.84 -121.53 -7.17
CA VAL A 562 54.62 -122.57 -8.19
C VAL A 562 55.95 -122.99 -8.82
N ARG A 563 56.78 -122.04 -9.27
CA ARG A 563 58.13 -122.33 -9.80
C ARG A 563 59.02 -123.04 -8.78
N GLU A 564 58.86 -122.76 -7.49
CA GLU A 564 59.58 -123.46 -6.43
C GLU A 564 59.06 -124.89 -6.20
N LYS A 565 57.75 -125.13 -6.36
CA LYS A 565 57.19 -126.50 -6.40
C LYS A 565 57.67 -127.27 -7.63
N GLU A 566 57.63 -126.65 -8.81
CA GLU A 566 58.13 -127.24 -10.06
C GLU A 566 59.59 -127.68 -9.91
N ARG A 567 60.50 -126.80 -9.43
CA ARG A 567 61.89 -127.18 -9.14
C ARG A 567 62.03 -128.32 -8.11
N LYS A 568 61.15 -128.38 -7.10
CA LYS A 568 61.14 -129.49 -6.11
C LYS A 568 60.59 -130.79 -6.72
N GLU A 569 59.71 -130.70 -7.70
CA GLU A 569 59.16 -131.85 -8.44
C GLU A 569 60.13 -132.33 -9.53
N GLU A 570 60.87 -131.45 -10.18
CA GLU A 570 62.05 -131.77 -11.00
C GLU A 570 63.12 -132.47 -10.17
N GLN A 571 63.46 -131.97 -8.98
CA GLN A 571 64.40 -132.64 -8.06
C GLN A 571 63.92 -134.02 -7.63
N ARG A 572 62.61 -134.20 -7.39
CA ARG A 572 62.02 -135.52 -7.12
C ARG A 572 62.06 -136.43 -8.35
N ALA A 573 61.77 -135.90 -9.54
CA ALA A 573 61.85 -136.65 -10.80
C ALA A 573 63.29 -137.09 -11.10
N LEU A 574 64.28 -136.23 -10.83
CA LEU A 574 65.71 -136.56 -10.91
C LEU A 574 66.09 -137.63 -9.89
N GLN A 575 65.63 -137.55 -8.63
CA GLN A 575 65.83 -138.64 -7.66
C GLN A 575 65.16 -139.96 -8.08
N VAL A 576 63.98 -139.92 -8.68
CA VAL A 576 63.28 -141.12 -9.18
C VAL A 576 63.99 -141.70 -10.41
N ALA A 577 64.50 -140.86 -11.31
CA ALA A 577 65.33 -141.27 -12.45
C ALA A 577 66.67 -141.87 -11.98
N GLN A 578 67.31 -141.26 -10.99
CA GLN A 578 68.55 -141.77 -10.38
C GLN A 578 68.30 -143.10 -9.65
N ARG A 579 67.17 -143.25 -8.95
CA ARG A 579 66.75 -144.54 -8.36
C ARG A 579 66.44 -145.61 -9.41
N ARG A 580 65.82 -145.25 -10.54
CA ARG A 580 65.62 -146.19 -11.67
C ARG A 580 66.95 -146.62 -12.29
N MET A 581 67.87 -145.68 -12.52
CA MET A 581 69.22 -145.97 -13.01
C MET A 581 69.97 -146.88 -12.03
N GLN A 582 69.86 -146.63 -10.73
CA GLN A 582 70.41 -147.51 -9.69
C GLN A 582 69.77 -148.89 -9.76
N GLN A 583 68.44 -149.01 -9.84
CA GLN A 583 67.75 -150.30 -9.99
C GLN A 583 68.15 -151.05 -11.27
N GLU A 584 68.41 -150.37 -12.38
CA GLU A 584 68.98 -151.02 -13.57
C GLU A 584 70.43 -151.51 -13.35
N PHE A 585 71.23 -150.80 -12.56
CA PHE A 585 72.55 -151.27 -12.12
C PHE A 585 72.41 -152.48 -11.20
N ASP A 586 71.59 -152.39 -10.15
CA ASP A 586 71.33 -153.47 -9.19
C ASP A 586 70.77 -154.72 -9.89
N GLU A 587 69.96 -154.58 -10.94
CA GLU A 587 69.50 -155.71 -11.76
C GLU A 587 70.60 -156.28 -12.69
N ARG A 588 71.48 -155.44 -13.25
CA ARG A 588 72.64 -155.91 -14.04
C ARG A 588 73.62 -156.66 -13.12
N GLU A 589 73.87 -156.12 -11.93
CA GLU A 589 74.67 -156.75 -10.88
C GLU A 589 74.01 -158.04 -10.38
N LYS A 590 72.70 -158.09 -10.17
CA LYS A 590 71.99 -159.32 -9.79
C LYS A 590 72.11 -160.41 -10.87
N ARG A 591 72.00 -160.06 -12.15
CA ARG A 591 72.21 -160.99 -13.29
C ARG A 591 73.67 -161.45 -13.43
N LEU A 592 74.65 -160.69 -12.92
CA LEU A 592 76.04 -161.13 -12.77
C LEU A 592 76.20 -162.04 -11.56
N MET A 593 75.70 -161.63 -10.38
CA MET A 593 75.74 -162.38 -9.13
C MET A 593 75.03 -163.74 -9.20
N GLU A 594 73.99 -163.90 -10.02
CA GLU A 594 73.36 -165.20 -10.28
C GLU A 594 74.24 -166.12 -11.14
N ARG A 595 75.07 -165.56 -12.05
CA ARG A 595 76.08 -166.32 -12.81
C ARG A 595 77.31 -166.64 -11.94
N GLU A 596 77.74 -165.72 -11.10
CA GLU A 596 78.83 -165.95 -10.15
C GLU A 596 78.43 -166.99 -9.09
N ARG A 597 77.20 -166.96 -8.56
CA ARG A 597 76.72 -167.99 -7.60
C ARG A 597 76.84 -169.42 -8.13
N ALA A 598 76.58 -169.63 -9.43
CA ALA A 598 76.71 -170.93 -10.09
C ALA A 598 78.18 -171.42 -10.25
N LEU A 599 79.16 -170.53 -10.09
CA LEU A 599 80.60 -170.86 -10.08
C LEU A 599 81.15 -170.91 -8.64
N VAL A 600 80.72 -169.98 -7.80
CA VAL A 600 81.11 -169.83 -6.39
C VAL A 600 80.70 -171.02 -5.52
N GLU A 601 79.63 -171.75 -5.86
CA GLU A 601 79.29 -173.03 -5.19
C GLU A 601 80.34 -174.13 -5.44
N LYS A 602 81.10 -174.06 -6.54
CA LYS A 602 82.23 -174.97 -6.80
C LYS A 602 83.52 -174.52 -6.11
N GLU A 603 83.81 -173.22 -6.05
CA GLU A 603 85.09 -172.73 -5.52
C GLU A 603 85.12 -172.54 -3.99
N LYS A 604 84.02 -172.16 -3.33
CA LYS A 604 84.05 -171.83 -1.89
C LYS A 604 83.92 -173.04 -0.95
N ARG A 605 84.62 -174.13 -1.28
CA ARG A 605 85.17 -175.06 -0.26
C ARG A 605 86.57 -174.66 0.19
N GLU A 606 87.32 -173.92 -0.63
CA GLU A 606 88.62 -173.32 -0.25
C GLU A 606 88.34 -171.85 0.12
N GLU A 607 88.00 -171.58 1.38
CA GLU A 607 88.88 -171.48 2.55
C GLU A 607 89.56 -170.11 2.71
N ARG A 608 88.96 -169.30 3.60
CA ARG A 608 89.59 -168.38 4.56
C ARG A 608 90.87 -167.62 4.10
N ARG A 609 90.74 -166.30 3.82
CA ARG A 609 91.47 -165.17 4.51
C ARG A 609 91.27 -163.78 3.85
N ARG A 610 90.77 -162.80 4.64
CA ARG A 610 91.10 -161.34 4.75
C ARG A 610 91.14 -160.39 3.51
N GLN A 611 90.63 -159.14 3.65
CA GLN A 611 91.29 -157.81 3.33
C GLN A 611 90.32 -156.57 3.15
N GLU A 612 90.87 -155.32 3.15
CA GLU A 612 90.25 -153.96 3.35
C GLU A 612 90.90 -152.84 2.42
N GLU A 613 90.68 -151.49 2.32
CA GLU A 613 89.96 -150.34 3.00
C GLU A 613 89.96 -148.99 2.14
N ALA A 614 89.44 -147.83 2.64
CA ALA A 614 89.70 -146.37 2.27
C ALA A 614 89.03 -145.65 1.02
N LYS A 615 88.99 -144.28 0.77
CA LYS A 615 88.72 -142.95 1.48
C LYS A 615 88.84 -141.69 0.51
N LYS A 616 88.48 -140.42 0.92
CA LYS A 616 88.71 -139.01 0.31
C LYS A 616 87.54 -138.34 -0.52
N THR A 617 87.35 -137.05 -0.98
CA THR A 617 87.72 -135.55 -0.80
C THR A 617 86.95 -134.66 -1.88
N ALA A 618 86.84 -133.31 -2.05
CA ALA A 618 86.88 -131.98 -1.31
C ALA A 618 86.58 -130.72 -2.28
N ILE A 619 86.67 -129.41 -1.86
CA ILE A 619 86.84 -128.09 -2.64
C ILE A 619 85.57 -127.39 -3.32
N ALA A 620 85.32 -126.06 -3.58
CA ALA A 620 85.77 -124.66 -3.19
C ALA A 620 84.79 -123.43 -3.55
N SER A 621 85.22 -122.19 -3.98
CA SER A 621 84.46 -120.85 -4.13
C SER A 621 85.15 -119.81 -5.11
N PRO A 622 85.02 -118.42 -5.25
CA PRO A 622 84.15 -117.27 -4.72
C PRO A 622 83.84 -115.95 -5.63
N VAL A 623 83.22 -114.83 -5.10
CA VAL A 623 83.31 -113.32 -5.45
C VAL A 623 82.61 -112.72 -6.76
N ALA A 624 82.25 -111.42 -7.11
CA ALA A 624 82.39 -109.92 -6.77
C ALA A 624 81.04 -109.05 -7.03
N ALA A 625 80.81 -107.72 -7.35
CA ALA A 625 81.47 -106.36 -7.63
C ALA A 625 80.44 -105.09 -7.65
N THR A 626 80.83 -103.79 -7.92
CA THR A 626 79.99 -102.48 -7.90
C THR A 626 80.56 -101.23 -8.70
N PRO A 627 79.83 -100.18 -9.27
CA PRO A 627 79.61 -98.77 -8.69
C PRO A 627 78.45 -97.82 -9.30
N SER A 628 78.55 -96.45 -9.41
CA SER A 628 77.45 -95.43 -9.77
C SER A 628 77.85 -93.95 -10.29
N VAL A 629 76.95 -92.88 -10.24
CA VAL A 629 77.05 -91.34 -10.47
C VAL A 629 76.65 -90.66 -11.87
N VAL A 630 76.43 -89.31 -12.15
CA VAL A 630 75.46 -88.15 -11.77
C VAL A 630 75.72 -86.79 -12.59
N VAL A 631 74.77 -85.81 -12.91
CA VAL A 631 74.96 -84.32 -13.35
C VAL A 631 73.66 -83.40 -13.64
N LEU A 632 73.74 -82.07 -14.02
CA LEU A 632 72.77 -80.88 -13.92
C LEU A 632 72.57 -79.89 -15.15
N ASN A 633 71.53 -78.98 -15.17
CA ASN A 633 71.39 -77.58 -15.77
C ASN A 633 69.92 -76.97 -15.84
N VAL A 634 69.51 -75.79 -16.43
CA VAL A 634 69.70 -74.31 -16.12
C VAL A 634 68.79 -73.30 -16.98
N SER A 635 68.57 -72.00 -16.58
CA SER A 635 68.05 -70.73 -17.30
C SER A 635 66.52 -70.33 -17.40
N SER A 636 66.01 -69.08 -17.63
CA SER A 636 66.38 -67.65 -17.30
C SER A 636 65.31 -66.54 -17.69
N THR A 637 65.13 -65.44 -16.89
CA THR A 637 64.66 -64.02 -17.19
C THR A 637 63.27 -63.72 -17.88
N ASP A 638 62.62 -62.51 -17.89
CA ASP A 638 62.96 -61.07 -17.63
C ASP A 638 61.71 -60.17 -17.20
N GLU A 639 61.82 -58.82 -17.02
CA GLU A 639 60.86 -57.91 -16.28
C GLU A 639 60.52 -56.48 -16.86
N GLU A 640 59.73 -55.65 -16.11
CA GLU A 640 59.54 -54.16 -16.12
C GLU A 640 58.21 -53.44 -16.53
N VAL A 641 57.97 -52.23 -15.92
CA VAL A 641 56.71 -51.41 -15.88
C VAL A 641 57.00 -49.87 -15.77
N GLY A 642 56.10 -48.96 -16.22
CA GLY A 642 56.29 -47.47 -16.20
C GLY A 642 55.23 -46.58 -15.47
N LYS A 643 55.47 -45.25 -15.33
CA LYS A 643 54.61 -44.26 -14.59
C LYS A 643 54.73 -42.77 -15.05
N HIS A 644 53.86 -41.87 -14.53
CA HIS A 644 53.65 -40.43 -14.93
C HIS A 644 54.23 -39.34 -13.97
N GLN A 645 54.35 -38.05 -14.42
CA GLN A 645 53.70 -36.82 -13.84
C GLN A 645 54.12 -35.44 -14.50
N GLY A 646 53.55 -34.28 -14.07
CA GLY A 646 53.80 -32.90 -14.61
C GLY A 646 53.16 -31.71 -13.81
N SER A 647 53.27 -30.44 -14.28
CA SER A 647 52.73 -29.14 -13.73
C SER A 647 52.81 -27.99 -14.79
N GLY A 648 52.45 -26.68 -14.71
CA GLY A 648 51.88 -25.68 -13.75
C GLY A 648 52.25 -24.22 -14.20
N SER A 649 51.80 -23.03 -13.72
CA SER A 649 50.65 -22.54 -12.90
C SER A 649 50.58 -20.96 -12.82
N ALA A 650 49.39 -20.35 -12.60
CA ALA A 650 49.08 -18.93 -12.22
C ALA A 650 49.38 -17.75 -13.24
N VAL A 651 48.96 -16.46 -13.14
CA VAL A 651 48.45 -15.52 -12.08
C VAL A 651 47.39 -14.50 -12.65
N VAL A 652 46.64 -13.74 -11.81
CA VAL A 652 45.60 -12.71 -12.15
C VAL A 652 45.87 -11.31 -11.52
N LYS A 653 45.29 -10.21 -12.03
CA LYS A 653 45.30 -8.86 -11.38
C LYS A 653 44.02 -8.00 -11.65
N VAL A 654 43.68 -7.05 -10.76
CA VAL A 654 42.41 -6.26 -10.73
C VAL A 654 42.64 -4.80 -10.27
N ALA A 655 41.81 -3.83 -10.72
CA ALA A 655 41.70 -2.46 -10.16
C ALA A 655 40.31 -1.79 -10.47
N SER A 656 39.94 -0.70 -9.77
CA SER A 656 38.59 -0.04 -9.88
C SER A 656 38.55 1.45 -9.41
N LYS A 657 37.52 2.24 -9.81
CA LYS A 657 37.17 3.59 -9.24
C LYS A 657 35.75 4.10 -9.65
N ALA A 658 35.30 5.26 -9.12
CA ALA A 658 33.89 5.77 -9.16
C ALA A 658 33.74 7.31 -8.95
N ARG A 659 32.48 7.84 -8.90
CA ARG A 659 31.95 9.25 -8.65
C ARG A 659 31.54 10.05 -9.94
N ARG A 660 30.65 11.09 -9.98
CA ARG A 660 29.60 11.72 -9.09
C ARG A 660 28.80 12.85 -9.85
N HIS A 661 27.54 13.14 -9.43
CA HIS A 661 26.79 14.45 -9.46
C HIS A 661 26.58 15.22 -10.81
N SER A 662 25.68 16.21 -10.98
CA SER A 662 24.48 16.74 -10.25
C SER A 662 23.60 17.63 -11.19
N GLU A 663 22.40 18.02 -10.74
CA GLU A 663 21.44 18.91 -11.45
C GLU A 663 21.67 20.41 -11.18
N ASN A 664 21.00 21.28 -11.97
CA ASN A 664 20.23 22.44 -11.47
C ASN A 664 19.32 23.03 -12.58
N PHE A 665 18.33 23.83 -12.18
CA PHE A 665 17.35 24.53 -13.02
C PHE A 665 17.13 25.93 -12.44
N ASP A 666 16.80 26.93 -13.26
CA ASP A 666 16.38 28.24 -12.75
C ASP A 666 15.25 28.86 -13.57
N ARG A 667 14.59 29.87 -12.99
CA ARG A 667 13.25 30.36 -13.36
C ARG A 667 13.28 31.89 -13.48
N GLN A 668 12.62 32.45 -14.50
CA GLN A 668 12.42 33.89 -14.59
C GLN A 668 11.01 34.24 -15.07
N GLU A 669 10.35 35.11 -14.32
CA GLU A 669 9.09 35.78 -14.65
C GLU A 669 9.41 37.17 -15.20
N LEU A 670 8.50 37.74 -15.99
CA LEU A 670 8.51 39.17 -16.31
C LEU A 670 7.08 39.66 -16.56
N GLU A 671 6.75 40.78 -15.94
CA GLU A 671 5.51 41.54 -16.17
C GLU A 671 5.68 42.49 -17.37
N GLY A 672 4.56 42.96 -17.93
CA GLY A 672 4.57 43.97 -18.99
C GLY A 672 3.17 44.16 -19.56
N GLY A 673 2.52 45.28 -19.22
CA GLY A 673 1.19 45.63 -19.71
C GLY A 673 1.25 46.86 -20.61
N ASP A 674 0.94 46.68 -21.89
CA ASP A 674 0.65 47.74 -22.86
C ASP A 674 -0.66 47.42 -23.58
N SER A 675 -1.42 48.45 -23.97
CA SER A 675 -2.74 48.27 -24.60
C SER A 675 -2.62 47.91 -26.09
N ILE A 676 -2.25 46.67 -26.36
CA ILE A 676 -2.06 46.13 -27.71
C ILE A 676 -3.40 46.07 -28.47
N PRO A 677 -3.49 46.58 -29.72
CA PRO A 677 -4.69 46.51 -30.55
C PRO A 677 -5.25 45.10 -30.70
N LEU A 678 -6.58 44.95 -30.74
CA LEU A 678 -7.26 43.65 -30.64
C LEU A 678 -6.73 42.57 -31.62
N ALA A 679 -6.41 42.95 -32.85
CA ALA A 679 -5.85 42.05 -33.88
C ALA A 679 -4.39 41.64 -33.61
N GLN A 680 -3.59 42.50 -32.97
CA GLN A 680 -2.28 42.11 -32.46
C GLN A 680 -2.42 41.26 -31.19
N HIS A 681 -3.42 41.51 -30.34
CA HIS A 681 -3.67 40.71 -29.14
C HIS A 681 -4.17 39.30 -29.49
N THR A 682 -4.95 39.11 -30.56
CA THR A 682 -5.27 37.76 -31.08
C THR A 682 -4.03 37.09 -31.67
N ALA A 683 -3.23 37.78 -32.49
CA ALA A 683 -1.99 37.24 -33.03
C ALA A 683 -0.95 36.90 -31.93
N GLU A 684 -0.94 37.66 -30.83
CA GLU A 684 -0.09 37.39 -29.67
C GLU A 684 -0.62 36.23 -28.83
N ILE A 685 -1.94 36.03 -28.73
CA ILE A 685 -2.53 34.80 -28.17
C ILE A 685 -2.15 33.60 -29.03
N GLU A 686 -2.37 33.64 -30.35
CA GLU A 686 -2.00 32.56 -31.27
C GLU A 686 -0.49 32.26 -31.22
N ALA A 687 0.36 33.29 -31.12
CA ALA A 687 1.80 33.12 -30.92
C ALA A 687 2.14 32.51 -29.54
N LYS A 688 1.46 32.92 -28.46
CA LYS A 688 1.63 32.35 -27.11
C LYS A 688 1.13 30.90 -27.05
N GLU A 689 0.06 30.55 -27.74
CA GLU A 689 -0.47 29.18 -27.87
C GLU A 689 0.46 28.30 -28.72
N ALA A 690 0.94 28.78 -29.88
CA ALA A 690 1.95 28.07 -30.67
C ALA A 690 3.25 27.87 -29.88
N GLN A 691 3.70 28.87 -29.11
CA GLN A 691 4.86 28.76 -28.24
C GLN A 691 4.60 27.87 -27.01
N ALA A 692 3.36 27.75 -26.55
CA ALA A 692 2.97 26.78 -25.51
C ALA A 692 2.92 25.35 -26.05
N ALA A 693 2.44 25.15 -27.28
CA ALA A 693 2.44 23.87 -27.99
C ALA A 693 3.87 23.39 -28.24
N LEU A 694 4.75 24.25 -28.77
CA LEU A 694 6.17 23.91 -28.94
C LEU A 694 6.84 23.55 -27.60
N ARG A 695 6.62 24.32 -26.53
CA ARG A 695 7.10 23.95 -25.18
C ARG A 695 6.50 22.65 -24.66
N ALA A 696 5.27 22.28 -25.06
CA ALA A 696 4.66 21.01 -24.70
C ALA A 696 5.31 19.84 -25.47
N GLU A 697 5.58 20.01 -26.77
CA GLU A 697 6.35 19.05 -27.57
C GLU A 697 7.78 18.88 -27.04
N GLU A 698 8.49 19.97 -26.71
CA GLU A 698 9.81 19.91 -26.06
C GLU A 698 9.77 19.12 -24.75
N ARG A 699 8.75 19.33 -23.91
CA ARG A 699 8.53 18.56 -22.67
C ARG A 699 8.26 17.09 -22.96
N VAL A 700 7.45 16.75 -23.96
CA VAL A 700 7.19 15.36 -24.37
C VAL A 700 8.46 14.70 -24.91
N GLN A 701 9.22 15.37 -25.79
CA GLN A 701 10.50 14.89 -26.30
C GLN A 701 11.56 14.76 -25.21
N LYS A 702 11.54 15.61 -24.17
CA LYS A 702 12.40 15.47 -22.99
C LYS A 702 11.98 14.26 -22.16
N LEU A 703 10.69 14.09 -21.87
CA LEU A 703 10.16 12.93 -21.15
C LEU A 703 10.42 11.61 -21.88
N MET A 704 10.35 11.58 -23.22
CA MET A 704 10.73 10.42 -24.02
C MET A 704 12.22 10.10 -23.90
N ARG A 705 13.11 11.10 -23.96
CA ARG A 705 14.55 10.90 -23.74
C ARG A 705 14.86 10.45 -22.31
N GLU A 706 14.28 11.08 -21.29
CA GLU A 706 14.42 10.64 -19.90
C GLU A 706 13.88 9.21 -19.69
N PHE A 707 12.80 8.81 -20.37
CA PHE A 707 12.29 7.45 -20.33
C PHE A 707 13.25 6.45 -21.01
N GLN A 708 13.84 6.82 -22.16
CA GLN A 708 14.86 6.02 -22.83
C GLN A 708 16.14 5.89 -21.97
N GLU A 709 16.63 6.97 -21.37
CA GLU A 709 17.77 6.95 -20.44
C GLU A 709 17.49 6.12 -19.18
N ARG A 710 16.26 6.17 -18.64
CA ARG A 710 15.81 5.29 -17.55
C ARG A 710 15.81 3.82 -18.00
N LYS A 711 15.32 3.49 -19.19
CA LYS A 711 15.36 2.12 -19.73
C LYS A 711 16.79 1.63 -20.02
N GLU A 712 17.66 2.47 -20.56
CA GLU A 712 19.07 2.12 -20.75
C GLU A 712 19.84 1.97 -19.42
N SER A 713 19.54 2.79 -18.41
CA SER A 713 20.20 2.69 -17.10
C SER A 713 19.69 1.49 -16.29
N GLU A 714 18.40 1.16 -16.35
CA GLU A 714 17.84 -0.12 -15.89
C GLU A 714 18.54 -1.30 -16.59
N PHE A 715 18.67 -1.27 -17.92
CA PHE A 715 19.32 -2.34 -18.69
C PHE A 715 20.82 -2.45 -18.36
N ARG A 716 21.54 -1.33 -18.24
CA ARG A 716 22.95 -1.30 -17.80
C ARG A 716 23.10 -1.85 -16.38
N ALA A 717 22.18 -1.53 -15.46
CA ALA A 717 22.18 -2.08 -14.10
C ALA A 717 21.88 -3.59 -14.08
N ALA A 718 20.93 -4.06 -14.89
CA ALA A 718 20.63 -5.48 -15.08
C ALA A 718 21.87 -6.23 -15.63
N MET A 719 22.53 -5.71 -16.66
CA MET A 719 23.76 -6.28 -17.22
C MET A 719 24.92 -6.33 -16.20
N VAL A 720 25.07 -5.31 -15.34
CA VAL A 720 26.05 -5.33 -14.23
C VAL A 720 25.68 -6.40 -13.19
N ASN A 721 24.40 -6.56 -12.86
CA ASN A 721 23.94 -7.60 -11.93
C ASN A 721 24.10 -9.01 -12.50
N VAL A 722 23.85 -9.22 -13.81
CA VAL A 722 24.13 -10.49 -14.51
C VAL A 722 25.62 -10.81 -14.49
N ARG A 723 26.49 -9.84 -14.85
CA ARG A 723 27.95 -10.03 -14.77
C ARG A 723 28.43 -10.35 -13.34
N ARG A 724 27.88 -9.68 -12.32
CA ARG A 724 28.15 -9.98 -10.89
C ARG A 724 27.51 -11.29 -10.42
N GLY A 725 26.52 -11.82 -11.14
CA GLY A 725 25.97 -13.16 -10.96
C GLY A 725 26.95 -14.22 -11.49
N ILE A 726 27.36 -14.07 -12.75
CA ILE A 726 28.35 -14.92 -13.42
C ILE A 726 29.65 -14.99 -12.59
N GLN A 727 30.21 -13.86 -12.17
CA GLN A 727 31.42 -13.83 -11.32
C GLN A 727 31.26 -14.58 -9.99
N ARG A 728 30.07 -14.55 -9.36
CA ARG A 728 29.82 -15.33 -8.14
C ARG A 728 29.68 -16.82 -8.42
N LEU A 729 29.11 -17.21 -9.56
CA LEU A 729 29.08 -18.60 -10.01
C LEU A 729 30.49 -19.11 -10.39
N GLU A 730 31.32 -18.29 -11.02
CA GLU A 730 32.74 -18.60 -11.33
C GLU A 730 33.56 -18.81 -10.05
N ILE A 731 33.39 -17.96 -9.03
CA ILE A 731 34.01 -18.13 -7.71
C ILE A 731 33.53 -19.44 -7.08
N SER A 732 32.21 -19.65 -6.98
CA SER A 732 31.62 -20.87 -6.38
C SER A 732 32.06 -22.15 -7.10
N LEU A 733 32.20 -22.11 -8.43
CA LEU A 733 32.69 -23.22 -9.25
C LEU A 733 34.16 -23.53 -8.95
N ASN A 734 34.99 -22.50 -8.74
CA ASN A 734 36.40 -22.67 -8.42
C ASN A 734 36.61 -23.11 -6.95
N GLU A 735 35.76 -22.66 -6.03
CA GLU A 735 35.69 -23.17 -4.65
C GLU A 735 35.31 -24.66 -4.63
N ALA A 736 34.24 -25.06 -5.35
CA ALA A 736 33.84 -26.45 -5.49
C ALA A 736 34.91 -27.34 -6.16
N ARG A 737 35.67 -26.78 -7.13
CA ARG A 737 36.84 -27.46 -7.72
C ARG A 737 38.00 -27.62 -6.72
N ALA A 738 38.25 -26.63 -5.87
CA ALA A 738 39.28 -26.71 -4.83
C ALA A 738 38.89 -27.68 -3.72
N GLU A 739 37.61 -27.71 -3.31
CA GLU A 739 37.08 -28.67 -2.36
C GLU A 739 37.11 -30.10 -2.93
N LYS A 740 36.72 -30.29 -4.20
CA LYS A 740 36.89 -31.57 -4.89
C LYS A 740 38.35 -32.05 -4.84
N LYS A 741 39.33 -31.18 -5.14
CA LYS A 741 40.75 -31.54 -5.05
C LYS A 741 41.16 -31.96 -3.64
N ARG A 742 40.74 -31.24 -2.60
CA ARG A 742 41.02 -31.63 -1.20
C ARG A 742 40.44 -33.00 -0.85
N ILE A 743 39.25 -33.33 -1.36
CA ILE A 743 38.62 -34.65 -1.15
C ILE A 743 39.40 -35.73 -1.92
N GLU A 744 39.87 -35.46 -3.13
CA GLU A 744 40.73 -36.38 -3.91
C GLU A 744 42.11 -36.59 -3.25
N GLU A 745 42.69 -35.54 -2.66
CA GLU A 745 43.93 -35.59 -1.85
C GLU A 745 43.73 -36.38 -0.56
N GLN A 746 42.60 -36.19 0.15
CA GLN A 746 42.22 -36.98 1.33
C GLN A 746 42.04 -38.46 0.99
N LEU A 747 41.29 -38.78 -0.08
CA LEU A 747 41.12 -40.17 -0.56
C LEU A 747 42.44 -40.81 -0.99
N LEU A 748 43.39 -40.04 -1.52
CA LEU A 748 44.75 -40.53 -1.78
C LEU A 748 45.51 -40.84 -0.47
N GLY A 749 45.43 -39.97 0.53
CA GLY A 749 46.01 -40.21 1.86
C GLY A 749 45.40 -41.43 2.56
N GLU A 750 44.08 -41.58 2.52
CA GLU A 750 43.37 -42.76 3.07
C GLU A 750 43.77 -44.05 2.35
N ARG A 751 43.90 -44.04 1.02
CA ARG A 751 44.39 -45.18 0.24
C ARG A 751 45.84 -45.55 0.57
N GLN A 752 46.70 -44.55 0.80
CA GLN A 752 48.09 -44.78 1.24
C GLN A 752 48.15 -45.35 2.65
N ALA A 753 47.35 -44.82 3.59
CA ALA A 753 47.24 -45.36 4.95
C ALA A 753 46.70 -46.81 4.96
N PHE A 754 45.71 -47.11 4.12
CA PHE A 754 45.17 -48.47 3.98
C PHE A 754 46.19 -49.44 3.36
N ALA A 755 47.02 -48.97 2.42
CA ALA A 755 48.13 -49.75 1.87
C ALA A 755 49.21 -50.03 2.93
N ALA A 756 49.56 -49.03 3.75
CA ALA A 756 50.49 -49.22 4.87
C ALA A 756 49.96 -50.25 5.89
N LEU A 757 48.71 -50.11 6.34
CA LEU A 757 48.06 -51.08 7.24
C LEU A 757 47.97 -52.49 6.64
N LYS A 758 47.81 -52.61 5.32
CA LYS A 758 47.83 -53.91 4.62
C LYS A 758 49.22 -54.54 4.65
N ASN A 759 50.29 -53.74 4.51
CA ASN A 759 51.67 -54.20 4.60
C ASN A 759 52.03 -54.59 6.05
N GLU A 760 51.73 -53.74 7.04
CA GLU A 760 51.90 -54.05 8.48
C GLU A 760 51.18 -55.34 8.87
N TYR A 761 49.97 -55.59 8.33
CA TYR A 761 49.25 -56.84 8.55
C TYR A 761 49.90 -58.05 7.86
N GLY A 762 50.51 -57.85 6.69
CA GLY A 762 51.34 -58.84 6.00
C GLY A 762 52.57 -59.21 6.83
N GLU A 763 53.36 -58.23 7.23
CA GLU A 763 54.53 -58.37 8.10
C GLU A 763 54.15 -59.05 9.43
N SER A 764 53.05 -58.63 10.06
CA SER A 764 52.53 -59.27 11.29
C SER A 764 52.11 -60.73 11.07
N LYS A 765 51.66 -61.10 9.87
CA LYS A 765 51.30 -62.48 9.49
C LYS A 765 52.54 -63.32 9.19
N GLU A 766 53.59 -62.73 8.64
CA GLU A 766 54.87 -63.41 8.38
C GLU A 766 55.69 -63.58 9.66
N ALA A 767 55.76 -62.58 10.53
CA ALA A 767 56.32 -62.70 11.88
C ALA A 767 55.62 -63.81 12.71
N LYS A 768 54.30 -63.96 12.57
CA LYS A 768 53.54 -65.07 13.20
C LYS A 768 53.80 -66.44 12.56
N ARG A 769 54.28 -66.49 11.31
CA ARG A 769 54.73 -67.74 10.67
C ARG A 769 56.12 -68.13 11.15
N THR A 770 57.07 -67.19 11.21
CA THR A 770 58.44 -67.46 11.71
C THR A 770 58.52 -67.68 13.21
N ILE A 771 57.50 -67.32 14.00
CA ILE A 771 57.34 -67.71 15.41
C ILE A 771 56.67 -69.10 15.56
N ALA A 772 56.08 -69.65 14.49
CA ALA A 772 55.37 -70.93 14.47
C ALA A 772 56.12 -72.03 13.69
N GLN A 773 57.38 -71.77 13.32
CA GLN A 773 58.34 -72.71 12.72
C GLN A 773 59.50 -72.94 13.70
#